data_AF-R7MX84-F1
#
_entry.id   AF-R7MX84-F1
#
_cell.length_a   1.000
_cell.length_b   1.000
_cell.length_c   1.000
_cell.angle_alpha   90.00
_cell.angle_beta   90.00
_cell.angle_gamma   90.00
#
_symmetry.space_group_name_H-M   'P 1'
#
loop_
_entity.id
_entity.type
_entity.pdbx_description
1 polymer ?
#
loop_
_entity_poly.entity_id
_entity_poly.type
_entity_poly.pdbx_seq_one_letter_code
_entity_poly.pdbx_strand_id
1 'polypeptide(L)'
;MPPASINAVFTNMDSLQPKNHFTLGIIDDVTHHSLADVPITVDTEGTISCKFWGFGSDGTVGANKNSIKIIGDNTDMYVQAYFEYDTKKSGGVTKSHLRFGKKPIRATYYIKSADFLACHKQAYMGTYDIVSEIKDGGIFLLNCSWDKDDVANHLSNKVKRQLASKHVRFYIINATKIAEEIGLGSNRTNTVLQAAFFKLANILPIDDAVKYMKDAIAKTYLAKGEQVIAMNQAAVDRGISDIVEVTVLEEWKDLPSDPVVEDTRDIPDFIKKVVEPANLQLGDTIPVSEFVPYADGSYPLGTTKYEKRGIASTVPEWDLEKCVQCNRCSLVCPHAAIRPYLVTADEKAKAPADFKTKKAIGKGLEDYEFRIQVSPLDCYSCSACVNACPAKALTMKPLETQRHESADWDYAQTLPEKHTTLDKFSVKGSQFHQPLLEFNGACAGCTETAYMKILTQLFGPRMIVANATGCTQAWGSAMPSIPYTTNCEGFGPAWSNSVFEDNAEFALGMSLSMEQQRDAIRIKSEELMDLTDGALHDAIKAWIDSIGVANEGEVTEGISRTYIKELMAAHLTGRAADLQKEILAHKEHIIKKTIWMYGGDGWAYDIGYGGLDHVLAMNANVNIMLVDTEVYSNTGGQSSKATPIGAVAQFAASGRKFNKKDLGRLLMTYGHIYIAQVALGADPNQLIKAIKEAEAYNGPSIIIAYAPCINHGIKGGMGNAQHEMKRAVDCGYWHLYRYNPLLKEEGKNPFILDSKEPQQSFREYLMGETRYAALTRTFPDIAEELFAKAEEFAKKKYETYKELADQ
;
A
#
# COMPACT_ATOMS: atom_id res chain seq x y z
N MET A 1 19.48 19.09 9.85
CA MET A 1 19.33 20.38 10.55
C MET A 1 19.71 21.54 9.63
N PRO A 2 18.81 22.51 9.39
CA PRO A 2 19.14 23.70 8.61
C PRO A 2 20.11 24.64 9.36
N PRO A 3 20.79 25.56 8.66
CA PRO A 3 21.68 26.55 9.28
C PRO A 3 21.01 27.41 10.34
N ALA A 4 19.72 27.71 10.18
CA ALA A 4 18.94 28.53 11.12
C ALA A 4 18.85 27.89 12.52
N SER A 5 18.68 26.56 12.60
CA SER A 5 18.66 25.84 13.88
C SER A 5 20.03 25.82 14.55
N ILE A 6 21.12 25.77 13.77
CA ILE A 6 22.48 25.84 14.32
C ILE A 6 22.79 27.25 14.84
N ASN A 7 22.34 28.28 14.12
CA ASN A 7 22.46 29.66 14.58
C ASN A 7 21.68 29.91 15.88
N ALA A 8 20.53 29.24 16.06
CA ALA A 8 19.80 29.28 17.33
C ALA A 8 20.61 28.74 18.51
N VAL A 9 21.47 27.72 18.29
CA VAL A 9 22.37 27.20 19.32
C VAL A 9 23.39 28.26 19.74
N PHE A 10 24.07 28.90 18.79
CA PHE A 10 25.04 29.96 19.11
C PHE A 10 24.36 31.15 19.80
N THR A 11 23.19 31.56 19.31
CA THR A 11 22.40 32.62 19.94
C THR A 11 22.00 32.27 21.38
N ASN A 12 21.65 31.01 21.65
CA ASN A 12 21.37 30.53 23.01
C ASN A 12 22.63 30.53 23.90
N MET A 13 23.79 30.14 23.36
CA MET A 13 25.07 30.19 24.08
C MET A 13 25.46 31.60 24.51
N ASP A 14 25.17 32.60 23.67
CA ASP A 14 25.47 34.01 23.94
C ASP A 14 24.41 34.68 24.84
N SER A 15 23.31 33.99 25.15
CA SER A 15 22.25 34.55 26.00
C SER A 15 22.67 34.63 27.47
N LEU A 16 22.08 35.56 28.23
CA LEU A 16 22.37 35.72 29.66
C LEU A 16 21.96 34.49 30.50
N GLN A 17 20.97 33.72 30.02
CA GLN A 17 20.48 32.50 30.66
C GLN A 17 20.30 31.41 29.59
N PRO A 18 21.39 30.77 29.14
CA PRO A 18 21.31 29.73 28.11
C PRO A 18 20.40 28.59 28.57
N LYS A 19 19.42 28.25 27.74
CA LYS A 19 18.60 27.06 27.96
C LYS A 19 19.51 25.82 27.85
N ASN A 20 19.39 24.90 28.80
CA ASN A 20 20.07 23.59 28.79
C ASN A 20 19.05 22.47 28.47
N HIS A 21 19.53 21.29 28.07
CA HIS A 21 18.69 20.15 27.63
C HIS A 21 17.63 20.55 26.59
N PHE A 22 18.00 21.45 25.67
CA PHE A 22 17.09 21.94 24.65
C PHE A 22 16.95 20.96 23.48
N THR A 23 15.90 21.13 22.69
CA THR A 23 15.67 20.43 21.42
C THR A 23 15.77 21.42 20.25
N LEU A 24 16.03 20.89 19.05
CA LEU A 24 16.11 21.68 17.81
C LEU A 24 15.23 21.04 16.73
N GLY A 25 14.68 21.87 15.84
CA GLY A 25 13.94 21.39 14.66
C GLY A 25 12.53 20.88 14.94
N ILE A 26 12.03 21.04 16.17
CA ILE A 26 10.65 20.73 16.56
C ILE A 26 10.06 21.93 17.31
N ILE A 27 8.73 21.98 17.36
CA ILE A 27 7.99 22.93 18.19
C ILE A 27 7.55 22.18 19.45
N ASP A 28 8.35 22.29 20.51
CA ASP A 28 8.02 21.69 21.80
C ASP A 28 7.30 22.71 22.67
N ASP A 29 5.97 22.74 22.53
CA ASP A 29 5.03 23.56 23.29
C ASP A 29 4.48 22.84 24.54
N VAL A 30 5.03 21.66 24.89
CA VAL A 30 4.62 20.86 26.06
C VAL A 30 5.68 20.95 27.16
N THR A 31 6.91 20.59 26.84
CA THR A 31 8.04 20.66 27.79
C THR A 31 8.89 21.90 27.61
N HIS A 32 8.59 22.71 26.59
CA HIS A 32 9.24 24.00 26.32
C HIS A 32 10.77 23.91 26.21
N HIS A 33 11.30 22.79 25.73
CA HIS A 33 12.73 22.60 25.51
C HIS A 33 13.20 23.08 24.14
N SER A 34 12.32 23.30 23.16
CA SER A 34 12.76 23.73 21.82
C SER A 34 13.39 25.13 21.82
N LEU A 35 14.42 25.31 20.99
CA LEU A 35 14.90 26.62 20.55
C LEU A 35 14.27 26.96 19.20
N ALA A 36 13.79 28.20 19.06
CA ALA A 36 13.28 28.70 17.78
C ALA A 36 14.44 28.92 16.80
N ASP A 37 14.22 28.58 15.53
CA ASP A 37 15.18 28.82 14.46
C ASP A 37 15.52 30.31 14.34
N VAL A 38 16.81 30.65 14.24
CA VAL A 38 17.29 32.02 14.05
C VAL A 38 17.87 32.14 12.63
N PRO A 39 17.19 32.82 11.69
CA PRO A 39 17.65 32.91 10.30
C PRO A 39 19.09 33.42 10.18
N ILE A 40 19.84 32.83 9.26
CA ILE A 40 21.21 33.23 8.93
C ILE A 40 21.43 33.12 7.42
N THR A 41 22.14 34.09 6.85
CA THR A 41 22.57 34.01 5.45
C THR A 41 23.81 33.14 5.36
N VAL A 42 23.77 32.10 4.53
CA VAL A 42 24.92 31.24 4.25
C VAL A 42 25.50 31.61 2.90
N ASP A 43 26.83 31.76 2.83
CA ASP A 43 27.51 31.95 1.56
C ASP A 43 27.28 30.74 0.64
N THR A 44 26.59 30.99 -0.47
CA THR A 44 26.31 30.00 -1.52
C THR A 44 26.91 30.43 -2.86
N GLU A 45 27.81 31.41 -2.85
CA GLU A 45 28.43 31.94 -4.06
C GLU A 45 29.12 30.83 -4.87
N GLY A 46 28.79 30.77 -6.16
CA GLY A 46 29.29 29.74 -7.07
C GLY A 46 28.70 28.35 -6.88
N THR A 47 27.62 28.20 -6.09
CA THR A 47 26.86 26.95 -5.95
C THR A 47 25.45 27.10 -6.54
N ILE A 48 25.14 26.28 -7.54
CA ILE A 48 23.81 26.18 -8.14
C ILE A 48 23.01 25.13 -7.37
N SER A 49 21.84 25.51 -6.85
CA SER A 49 20.92 24.62 -6.12
C SER A 49 19.68 24.31 -6.95
N CYS A 50 19.46 23.04 -7.25
CA CYS A 50 18.35 22.56 -8.06
C CYS A 50 17.44 21.66 -7.23
N LYS A 51 16.12 21.85 -7.33
CA LYS A 51 15.12 21.00 -6.66
C LYS A 51 14.11 20.44 -7.66
N PHE A 52 13.78 19.16 -7.52
CA PHE A 52 12.85 18.47 -8.42
C PHE A 52 11.77 17.78 -7.61
N TRP A 53 10.53 18.14 -7.88
CA TRP A 53 9.33 17.49 -7.36
C TRP A 53 8.85 16.47 -8.38
N GLY A 54 9.11 15.20 -8.09
CA GLY A 54 8.73 14.05 -8.92
C GLY A 54 7.67 13.17 -8.26
N PHE A 55 7.15 12.24 -9.04
CA PHE A 55 6.17 11.24 -8.63
C PHE A 55 6.83 9.87 -8.48
N GLY A 56 6.51 9.13 -7.42
CA GLY A 56 7.05 7.78 -7.22
C GLY A 56 6.80 6.89 -8.44
N SER A 57 7.88 6.39 -9.06
CA SER A 57 7.94 5.59 -10.31
C SER A 57 7.93 6.35 -11.65
N ASP A 58 8.01 7.68 -11.68
CA ASP A 58 8.10 8.46 -12.93
C ASP A 58 9.52 8.55 -13.54
N GLY A 59 10.54 8.06 -12.81
CA GLY A 59 11.94 8.06 -13.23
C GLY A 59 12.74 9.32 -12.89
N THR A 60 12.15 10.31 -12.22
CA THR A 60 12.81 11.58 -11.83
C THR A 60 14.09 11.36 -11.04
N VAL A 61 14.04 10.55 -9.99
CA VAL A 61 15.21 10.23 -9.15
C VAL A 61 16.32 9.56 -9.97
N GLY A 62 15.95 8.65 -10.88
CA GLY A 62 16.89 7.96 -11.75
C GLY A 62 17.59 8.93 -12.72
N ALA A 63 16.83 9.81 -13.35
CA ALA A 63 17.35 10.87 -14.21
C ALA A 63 18.30 11.79 -13.44
N ASN A 64 17.92 12.22 -12.23
CA ASN A 64 18.76 13.07 -11.39
C ASN A 64 20.09 12.39 -11.01
N LYS A 65 20.06 11.12 -10.60
CA LYS A 65 21.30 10.34 -10.35
C LYS A 65 22.19 10.27 -11.59
N ASN A 66 21.59 10.13 -12.77
CA ASN A 66 22.34 10.14 -14.03
C ASN A 66 22.91 11.52 -14.36
N SER A 67 22.15 12.61 -14.19
CA SER A 67 22.62 13.98 -14.39
C SER A 67 23.81 14.32 -13.48
N ILE A 68 23.78 13.87 -12.23
CA ILE A 68 24.88 14.03 -11.28
C ILE A 68 26.14 13.33 -11.75
N LYS A 69 26.03 12.11 -12.30
CA LYS A 69 27.17 11.40 -12.89
C LYS A 69 27.70 12.11 -14.13
N ILE A 70 26.82 12.54 -15.03
CA ILE A 70 27.22 13.30 -16.24
C ILE A 70 28.02 14.54 -15.83
N ILE A 71 27.52 15.33 -14.87
CA ILE A 71 28.19 16.56 -14.45
C ILE A 71 29.49 16.24 -13.71
N GLY A 72 29.49 15.30 -12.76
CA GLY A 72 30.66 14.96 -11.96
C GLY A 72 31.78 14.28 -12.75
N ASP A 73 31.46 13.43 -13.73
CA ASP A 73 32.45 12.69 -14.53
C ASP A 73 33.06 13.55 -15.65
N ASN A 74 32.42 14.67 -16.02
CA ASN A 74 32.81 15.51 -17.17
C ASN A 74 33.12 16.97 -16.81
N THR A 75 33.19 17.33 -15.52
CA THR A 75 33.55 18.68 -15.04
C THR A 75 34.39 18.64 -13.77
N ASP A 76 35.04 19.76 -13.44
CA ASP A 76 35.74 19.96 -12.16
C ASP A 76 34.79 20.40 -11.02
N MET A 77 33.47 20.35 -11.21
CA MET A 77 32.51 20.76 -10.19
C MET A 77 32.34 19.68 -9.12
N TYR A 78 32.25 20.11 -7.87
CA TYR A 78 31.69 19.30 -6.81
C TYR A 78 30.20 19.11 -7.05
N VAL A 79 29.74 17.87 -6.85
CA VAL A 79 28.33 17.51 -7.00
C VAL A 79 27.81 16.92 -5.69
N GLN A 80 26.65 17.39 -5.24
CA GLN A 80 25.92 16.82 -4.11
C GLN A 80 24.51 16.44 -4.53
N ALA A 81 24.04 15.30 -4.01
CA ALA A 81 22.72 14.76 -4.27
C ALA A 81 22.08 14.28 -2.96
N TYR A 82 20.83 14.65 -2.73
CA TYR A 82 19.99 14.05 -1.70
C TYR A 82 18.58 13.81 -2.26
N PHE A 83 17.94 12.73 -1.84
CA PHE A 83 16.62 12.34 -2.34
C PHE A 83 15.70 12.05 -1.16
N GLU A 84 14.64 12.83 -1.02
CA GLU A 84 13.54 12.56 -0.10
C GLU A 84 12.51 11.68 -0.83
N TYR A 85 12.15 10.54 -0.22
CA TYR A 85 11.12 9.63 -0.71
C TYR A 85 9.96 9.61 0.26
N ASP A 86 8.77 9.35 -0.28
CA ASP A 86 7.58 9.04 0.50
C ASP A 86 7.63 7.60 1.05
N THR A 87 6.96 7.36 2.17
CA THR A 87 6.69 6.02 2.70
C THR A 87 5.75 5.24 1.77
N LYS A 88 4.86 5.93 1.06
CA LYS A 88 3.95 5.33 0.06
C LYS A 88 4.77 4.77 -1.10
N LYS A 89 4.75 3.44 -1.28
CA LYS A 89 5.55 2.72 -2.28
C LYS A 89 5.21 3.07 -3.73
N SER A 90 3.99 3.51 -3.99
CA SER A 90 3.56 4.00 -5.31
C SER A 90 2.78 5.30 -5.20
N GLY A 91 3.08 6.18 -6.15
CA GLY A 91 2.48 7.50 -6.30
C GLY A 91 2.77 8.50 -5.18
N GLY A 92 3.69 8.20 -4.29
CA GLY A 92 4.16 9.14 -3.29
C GLY A 92 4.97 10.28 -3.92
N VAL A 93 5.16 11.36 -3.17
CA VAL A 93 5.99 12.50 -3.60
C VAL A 93 7.48 12.12 -3.52
N THR A 94 8.28 12.60 -4.47
CA THR A 94 9.75 12.53 -4.35
C THR A 94 10.34 13.93 -4.52
N LYS A 95 11.28 14.30 -3.65
CA LYS A 95 12.01 15.58 -3.75
C LYS A 95 13.48 15.29 -3.93
N SER A 96 14.03 15.68 -5.08
CA SER A 96 15.47 15.57 -5.35
C SER A 96 16.15 16.90 -5.10
N HIS A 97 17.24 16.90 -4.35
CA HIS A 97 18.05 18.06 -3.99
C HIS A 97 19.44 17.91 -4.59
N LEU A 98 19.75 18.76 -5.56
CA LEU A 98 21.00 18.70 -6.30
C LEU A 98 21.75 20.01 -6.09
N ARG A 99 23.04 19.94 -5.77
CA ARG A 99 23.92 21.11 -5.73
C ARG A 99 25.15 20.86 -6.58
N PHE A 100 25.59 21.90 -7.29
CA PHE A 100 26.77 21.89 -8.14
C PHE A 100 27.59 23.14 -7.87
N GLY A 101 28.91 23.03 -7.75
CA GLY A 101 29.73 24.22 -7.54
C GLY A 101 31.23 23.95 -7.66
N LYS A 102 32.01 25.03 -7.83
CA LYS A 102 33.48 24.94 -7.94
C LYS A 102 34.18 24.77 -6.58
N LYS A 103 33.46 25.05 -5.48
CA LYS A 103 33.94 24.86 -4.10
C LYS A 103 33.35 23.58 -3.50
N PRO A 104 34.04 22.91 -2.56
CA PRO A 104 33.48 21.77 -1.85
C PRO A 104 32.12 22.08 -1.20
N ILE A 105 31.12 21.25 -1.46
CA ILE A 105 29.75 21.44 -0.96
C ILE A 105 29.62 20.80 0.43
N ARG A 106 29.45 21.62 1.47
CA ARG A 106 29.27 21.17 2.87
C ARG A 106 27.83 21.25 3.39
N ALA A 107 26.86 21.52 2.50
CA ALA A 107 25.47 21.75 2.87
C ALA A 107 24.72 20.43 3.12
N THR A 108 24.86 19.83 4.30
CA THR A 108 24.16 18.59 4.71
C THR A 108 22.73 18.86 5.20
N TYR A 109 21.96 19.64 4.42
CA TYR A 109 20.58 20.03 4.68
C TYR A 109 19.80 20.25 3.37
N TYR A 110 18.47 20.22 3.44
CA TYR A 110 17.59 20.36 2.28
C TYR A 110 17.66 21.74 1.63
N ILE A 111 17.43 21.77 0.32
CA ILE A 111 17.28 23.02 -0.43
C ILE A 111 15.90 23.60 -0.14
N LYS A 112 15.88 24.80 0.45
CA LYS A 112 14.69 25.64 0.68
C LYS A 112 14.68 26.93 -0.16
N SER A 113 15.74 27.15 -0.93
CA SER A 113 15.92 28.29 -1.83
C SER A 113 16.73 27.82 -3.06
N ALA A 114 16.03 27.54 -4.16
CA ALA A 114 16.57 26.91 -5.36
C ALA A 114 16.74 27.92 -6.51
N ASP A 115 17.84 27.79 -7.25
CA ASP A 115 18.11 28.51 -8.50
C ASP A 115 17.28 27.92 -9.66
N PHE A 116 17.07 26.61 -9.64
CA PHE A 116 16.22 25.87 -10.57
C PHE A 116 15.25 24.97 -9.81
N LEU A 117 13.96 25.07 -10.13
CA LEU A 117 12.90 24.28 -9.54
C LEU A 117 12.08 23.60 -10.64
N ALA A 118 11.88 22.29 -10.54
CA ALA A 118 11.03 21.56 -11.47
C ALA A 118 9.89 20.85 -10.75
N CYS A 119 8.69 20.91 -11.34
CA CYS A 119 7.51 20.15 -10.95
C CYS A 119 7.14 19.20 -12.09
N HIS A 120 7.36 17.91 -11.90
CA HIS A 120 7.16 16.91 -12.95
C HIS A 120 5.72 16.37 -13.02
N LYS A 121 4.83 16.83 -12.13
CA LYS A 121 3.43 16.40 -12.06
C LYS A 121 2.50 17.58 -11.84
N GLN A 122 1.71 17.94 -12.85
CA GLN A 122 0.79 19.09 -12.79
C GLN A 122 -0.16 19.10 -11.58
N ALA A 123 -0.61 17.93 -11.11
CA ALA A 123 -1.51 17.80 -9.96
C ALA A 123 -0.94 18.43 -8.68
N TYR A 124 0.39 18.49 -8.55
CA TYR A 124 1.05 19.06 -7.39
C TYR A 124 0.86 20.57 -7.26
N MET A 125 0.54 21.28 -8.35
CA MET A 125 0.31 22.73 -8.32
C MET A 125 -0.93 23.13 -7.52
N GLY A 126 -1.90 22.22 -7.36
CA GLY A 126 -3.09 22.44 -6.53
C GLY A 126 -2.93 21.96 -5.08
N THR A 127 -1.83 21.29 -4.74
CA THR A 127 -1.66 20.60 -3.45
C THR A 127 -0.48 21.13 -2.65
N TYR A 128 0.67 21.33 -3.29
CA TYR A 128 1.93 21.64 -2.61
C TYR A 128 2.37 23.08 -2.89
N ASP A 129 2.93 23.74 -1.88
CA ASP A 129 3.53 25.08 -2.02
C ASP A 129 4.95 25.00 -2.61
N ILE A 130 5.03 24.58 -3.88
CA ILE A 130 6.30 24.30 -4.56
C ILE A 130 7.08 25.60 -4.83
N VAL A 131 6.43 26.61 -5.40
CA VAL A 131 7.08 27.85 -5.89
C VAL A 131 7.61 28.72 -4.73
N SER A 132 7.16 28.50 -3.50
CA SER A 132 7.73 29.17 -2.31
C SER A 132 9.24 28.95 -2.15
N GLU A 133 9.78 27.83 -2.65
CA GLU A 133 11.19 27.46 -2.47
C GLU A 133 12.11 27.93 -3.60
N ILE A 134 11.61 28.70 -4.58
CA ILE A 134 12.44 29.29 -5.65
C ILE A 134 13.06 30.62 -5.19
N LYS A 135 14.29 30.91 -5.66
CA LYS A 135 14.94 32.22 -5.52
C LYS A 135 14.30 33.27 -6.44
N ASP A 136 14.51 34.54 -6.08
CA ASP A 136 14.25 35.65 -6.99
C ASP A 136 15.10 35.53 -8.27
N GLY A 137 14.50 35.71 -9.44
CA GLY A 137 15.11 35.47 -10.76
C GLY A 137 15.35 34.01 -11.14
N GLY A 138 14.90 33.07 -10.29
CA GLY A 138 15.07 31.62 -10.50
C GLY A 138 14.28 31.07 -11.69
N ILE A 139 14.57 29.83 -12.07
CA ILE A 139 13.87 29.12 -13.15
C ILE A 139 12.87 28.12 -12.59
N PHE A 140 11.63 28.17 -13.08
CA PHE A 140 10.61 27.18 -12.78
C PHE A 140 10.20 26.40 -14.05
N LEU A 141 10.31 25.07 -14.00
CA LEU A 141 9.85 24.16 -15.06
C LEU A 141 8.65 23.34 -14.59
N LEU A 142 7.54 23.38 -15.32
CA LEU A 142 6.35 22.58 -15.04
C LEU A 142 6.08 21.58 -16.17
N ASN A 143 5.96 20.29 -15.83
CA ASN A 143 5.44 19.27 -16.73
C ASN A 143 3.91 19.22 -16.65
N CYS A 144 3.22 19.64 -17.71
CA CYS A 144 1.76 19.66 -17.75
C CYS A 144 1.22 19.43 -19.17
N SER A 145 -0.08 19.13 -19.22
CA SER A 145 -0.84 19.03 -20.48
C SER A 145 -1.41 20.36 -20.95
N TRP A 146 -1.37 21.39 -20.10
CA TRP A 146 -1.84 22.74 -20.40
C TRP A 146 -0.92 23.41 -21.41
N ASP A 147 -1.49 24.25 -22.28
CA ASP A 147 -0.72 25.08 -23.19
C ASP A 147 -0.37 26.45 -22.56
N LYS A 148 0.39 27.26 -23.31
CA LYS A 148 0.87 28.56 -22.87
C LYS A 148 -0.27 29.55 -22.60
N ASP A 149 -1.39 29.43 -23.32
CA ASP A 149 -2.49 30.37 -23.25
C ASP A 149 -3.45 30.01 -22.11
N ASP A 150 -3.53 28.72 -21.74
CA ASP A 150 -4.44 28.21 -20.72
C ASP A 150 -3.78 28.00 -19.34
N VAL A 151 -2.45 27.80 -19.26
CA VAL A 151 -1.75 27.48 -17.99
C VAL A 151 -2.07 28.44 -16.86
N ALA A 152 -2.21 29.75 -17.15
CA ALA A 152 -2.50 30.77 -16.14
C ALA A 152 -3.88 30.59 -15.46
N ASN A 153 -4.84 29.97 -16.14
CA ASN A 153 -6.19 29.68 -15.63
C ASN A 153 -6.18 28.53 -14.61
N HIS A 154 -5.19 27.64 -14.69
CA HIS A 154 -5.05 26.48 -13.79
C HIS A 154 -4.21 26.78 -12.55
N LEU A 155 -3.46 27.89 -12.53
CA LEU A 155 -2.65 28.30 -11.38
C LEU A 155 -3.45 29.16 -10.40
N SER A 156 -3.27 28.91 -9.10
CA SER A 156 -3.82 29.76 -8.04
C SER A 156 -3.20 31.16 -8.07
N ASN A 157 -3.91 32.14 -7.50
CA ASN A 157 -3.40 33.51 -7.39
C ASN A 157 -2.15 33.55 -6.49
N LYS A 158 -2.06 32.69 -5.48
CA LYS A 158 -0.84 32.52 -4.66
C LYS A 158 0.36 32.15 -5.51
N VAL A 159 0.24 31.15 -6.38
CA VAL A 159 1.34 30.74 -7.26
C VAL A 159 1.68 31.88 -8.24
N LYS A 160 0.68 32.50 -8.86
CA LYS A 160 0.88 33.62 -9.79
C LYS A 160 1.62 34.80 -9.13
N ARG A 161 1.22 35.20 -7.91
CA ARG A 161 1.94 36.20 -7.10
C ARG A 161 3.37 35.79 -6.82
N GLN A 162 3.60 34.55 -6.38
CA GLN A 162 4.97 34.06 -6.10
C GLN A 162 5.86 34.09 -7.33
N LEU A 163 5.35 33.71 -8.51
CA LEU A 163 6.08 33.78 -9.77
C LEU A 163 6.48 35.22 -10.12
N ALA A 164 5.53 36.16 -10.02
CA ALA A 164 5.78 37.55 -10.40
C ALA A 164 6.65 38.29 -9.38
N SER A 165 6.37 38.18 -8.07
CA SER A 165 7.12 38.86 -7.00
C SER A 165 8.58 38.42 -6.92
N LYS A 166 8.90 37.21 -7.38
CA LYS A 166 10.25 36.65 -7.45
C LYS A 166 10.82 36.66 -8.87
N HIS A 167 10.24 37.42 -9.80
CA HIS A 167 10.71 37.57 -11.19
C HIS A 167 11.10 36.22 -11.84
N VAL A 168 10.27 35.19 -11.61
CA VAL A 168 10.59 33.82 -11.99
C VAL A 168 10.53 33.67 -13.50
N ARG A 169 11.53 33.01 -14.07
CA ARG A 169 11.51 32.57 -15.47
C ARG A 169 10.75 31.25 -15.56
N PHE A 170 9.52 31.31 -16.08
CA PHE A 170 8.58 30.19 -16.06
C PHE A 170 8.52 29.46 -17.40
N TYR A 171 8.71 28.15 -17.37
CA TYR A 171 8.68 27.27 -18.53
C TYR A 171 7.71 26.09 -18.31
N ILE A 172 7.05 25.67 -19.39
CA ILE A 172 6.21 24.47 -19.44
C ILE A 172 6.71 23.48 -20.49
N ILE A 173 6.42 22.20 -20.28
CA ILE A 173 6.64 21.14 -21.26
C ILE A 173 5.59 20.04 -21.09
N ASN A 174 5.11 19.45 -22.20
CA ASN A 174 4.22 18.28 -22.14
C ASN A 174 5.01 17.00 -22.40
N ALA A 175 5.78 16.56 -21.40
CA ALA A 175 6.67 15.41 -21.54
C ALA A 175 5.90 14.10 -21.75
N THR A 176 4.67 14.00 -21.23
CA THR A 176 3.78 12.85 -21.43
C THR A 176 3.44 12.67 -22.90
N LYS A 177 2.94 13.72 -23.55
CA LYS A 177 2.62 13.72 -24.99
C LYS A 177 3.86 13.40 -25.83
N ILE A 178 5.00 14.03 -25.51
CA ILE A 178 6.26 13.78 -26.20
C ILE A 178 6.65 12.29 -26.12
N ALA A 179 6.57 11.70 -24.92
CA ALA A 179 6.91 10.29 -24.71
C ALA A 179 5.95 9.33 -25.42
N GLU A 180 4.66 9.64 -25.49
CA GLU A 180 3.66 8.88 -26.26
C GLU A 180 3.96 8.92 -27.76
N GLU A 181 4.18 10.12 -28.32
CA GLU A 181 4.46 10.33 -29.75
C GLU A 181 5.76 9.63 -30.20
N ILE A 182 6.77 9.55 -29.33
CA ILE A 182 8.03 8.83 -29.62
C ILE A 182 7.90 7.31 -29.41
N GLY A 183 6.87 6.83 -28.70
CA GLY A 183 6.68 5.41 -28.41
C GLY A 183 7.36 4.91 -27.12
N LEU A 184 7.79 5.81 -26.24
CA LEU A 184 8.30 5.46 -24.90
C LEU A 184 7.17 5.09 -23.92
N GLY A 185 5.93 5.42 -24.27
CA GLY A 185 4.74 5.25 -23.45
C GLY A 185 4.51 6.45 -22.51
N SER A 186 3.28 6.59 -22.02
CA SER A 186 2.81 7.78 -21.30
C SER A 186 3.50 8.07 -19.96
N ASN A 187 4.12 7.07 -19.34
CA ASN A 187 4.72 7.19 -18.01
C ASN A 187 6.26 7.38 -18.01
N ARG A 188 6.91 7.41 -19.18
CA ARG A 188 8.38 7.52 -19.29
C ARG A 188 8.82 8.91 -19.76
N THR A 189 8.61 9.90 -18.90
CA THR A 189 8.91 11.31 -19.16
C THR A 189 10.32 11.73 -18.75
N ASN A 190 11.03 10.88 -18.01
CA ASN A 190 12.31 11.17 -17.37
C ASN A 190 13.40 11.71 -18.31
N THR A 191 13.62 11.10 -19.49
CA THR A 191 14.66 11.54 -20.44
C THR A 191 14.34 12.92 -21.03
N VAL A 192 13.06 13.19 -21.33
CA VAL A 192 12.59 14.50 -21.84
C VAL A 192 12.84 15.59 -20.80
N LEU A 193 12.44 15.34 -19.55
CA LEU A 193 12.59 16.29 -18.45
C LEU A 193 14.06 16.49 -18.04
N GLN A 194 14.88 15.45 -18.16
CA GLN A 194 16.33 15.56 -17.94
C GLN A 194 16.99 16.49 -18.95
N ALA A 195 16.62 16.38 -20.23
CA ALA A 195 17.15 17.25 -21.28
C ALA A 195 16.70 18.70 -21.09
N ALA A 196 15.43 18.91 -20.70
CA ALA A 196 14.91 20.24 -20.35
C ALA A 196 15.70 20.87 -19.19
N PHE A 197 16.05 20.08 -18.16
CA PHE A 197 16.89 20.54 -17.07
C PHE A 197 18.27 21.03 -17.55
N PHE A 198 18.99 20.26 -18.37
CA PHE A 198 20.30 20.68 -18.88
C PHE A 198 20.21 21.96 -19.73
N LYS A 199 19.15 22.09 -20.54
CA LYS A 199 18.91 23.29 -21.34
C LYS A 199 18.67 24.53 -20.49
N LEU A 200 17.85 24.41 -19.45
CA LEU A 200 17.41 25.56 -18.65
C LEU A 200 18.38 25.93 -17.54
N ALA A 201 18.91 24.95 -16.81
CA ALA A 201 19.80 25.20 -15.67
C ALA A 201 21.18 25.74 -16.09
N ASN A 202 21.56 25.56 -17.37
CA ASN A 202 22.79 26.09 -17.97
C ASN A 202 24.06 25.77 -17.16
N ILE A 203 24.13 24.55 -16.62
CA ILE A 203 25.27 24.06 -15.82
C ILE A 203 26.46 23.69 -16.72
N LEU A 204 26.17 23.29 -17.95
CA LEU A 204 27.11 22.88 -18.99
C LEU A 204 26.72 23.55 -20.32
N PRO A 205 27.66 23.73 -21.26
CA PRO A 205 27.31 24.02 -22.65
C PRO A 205 26.31 22.97 -23.17
N ILE A 206 25.25 23.42 -23.83
CA ILE A 206 24.13 22.54 -24.18
C ILE A 206 24.56 21.41 -25.13
N ASP A 207 25.44 21.69 -26.10
CA ASP A 207 25.91 20.70 -27.07
C ASP A 207 26.68 19.56 -26.38
N ASP A 208 27.49 19.90 -25.37
CA ASP A 208 28.19 18.92 -24.55
C ASP A 208 27.21 18.08 -23.73
N ALA A 209 26.20 18.73 -23.11
CA ALA A 209 25.17 18.03 -22.35
C ALA A 209 24.37 17.04 -23.24
N VAL A 210 24.00 17.45 -24.47
CA VAL A 210 23.34 16.57 -25.45
C VAL A 210 24.21 15.36 -25.76
N LYS A 211 25.49 15.60 -26.07
CA LYS A 211 26.45 14.53 -26.37
C LYS A 211 26.54 13.54 -25.22
N TYR A 212 26.80 14.01 -23.99
CA TYR A 212 26.94 13.13 -22.83
C TYR A 212 25.66 12.35 -22.50
N MET A 213 24.49 12.97 -22.65
CA MET A 213 23.21 12.28 -22.49
C MET A 213 23.04 11.16 -23.54
N LYS A 214 23.30 11.45 -24.83
CA LYS A 214 23.18 10.46 -25.91
C LYS A 214 24.18 9.31 -25.76
N ASP A 215 25.41 9.60 -25.32
CA ASP A 215 26.43 8.60 -25.02
C ASP A 215 26.02 7.71 -23.83
N ALA A 216 25.49 8.31 -22.77
CA ALA A 216 24.98 7.58 -21.60
C ALA A 216 23.77 6.70 -21.96
N ILE A 217 22.86 7.18 -22.81
CA ILE A 217 21.72 6.41 -23.34
C ILE A 217 22.22 5.22 -24.15
N ALA A 218 23.15 5.42 -25.07
CA ALA A 218 23.73 4.34 -25.87
C ALA A 218 24.37 3.26 -24.99
N LYS A 219 25.17 3.66 -24.00
CA LYS A 219 25.79 2.73 -23.04
C LYS A 219 24.77 1.98 -22.19
N THR A 220 23.74 2.67 -21.69
CA THR A 220 22.73 2.09 -20.78
C THR A 220 21.78 1.13 -21.50
N TYR A 221 21.42 1.43 -22.75
CA TYR A 221 20.40 0.70 -23.50
C TYR A 221 20.95 -0.15 -24.64
N LEU A 222 22.29 -0.31 -24.74
CA LEU A 222 22.94 -1.17 -25.73
C LEU A 222 22.30 -2.57 -25.80
N ALA A 223 22.08 -3.17 -24.63
CA ALA A 223 21.48 -4.51 -24.51
C ALA A 223 19.96 -4.56 -24.81
N LYS A 224 19.28 -3.41 -24.99
CA LYS A 224 17.85 -3.33 -25.33
C LYS A 224 17.57 -3.08 -26.81
N GLY A 225 18.62 -2.92 -27.63
CA GLY A 225 18.53 -2.74 -29.08
C GLY A 225 18.41 -1.30 -29.55
N GLU A 226 18.73 -1.08 -30.83
CA GLU A 226 18.83 0.25 -31.46
C GLU A 226 17.54 1.06 -31.41
N GLN A 227 16.38 0.41 -31.54
CA GLN A 227 15.09 1.10 -31.49
C GLN A 227 14.87 1.82 -30.14
N VAL A 228 15.23 1.17 -29.02
CA VAL A 228 15.11 1.78 -27.68
C VAL A 228 16.08 2.95 -27.52
N ILE A 229 17.29 2.82 -28.07
CA ILE A 229 18.28 3.90 -28.07
C ILE A 229 17.75 5.09 -28.87
N ALA A 230 17.29 4.87 -30.10
CA ALA A 230 16.77 5.92 -30.98
C ALA A 230 15.59 6.67 -30.36
N MET A 231 14.63 5.96 -29.75
CA MET A 231 13.51 6.58 -29.03
C MET A 231 14.00 7.47 -27.88
N ASN A 232 14.98 7.03 -27.09
CA ASN A 232 15.52 7.85 -26.00
C ASN A 232 16.33 9.04 -26.51
N GLN A 233 17.06 8.91 -27.62
CA GLN A 233 17.79 10.02 -28.22
C GLN A 233 16.83 11.08 -28.79
N ALA A 234 15.73 10.67 -29.43
CA ALA A 234 14.68 11.59 -29.87
C ALA A 234 14.01 12.33 -28.69
N ALA A 235 13.87 11.66 -27.54
CA ALA A 235 13.37 12.29 -26.32
C ALA A 235 14.31 13.37 -25.78
N VAL A 236 15.63 13.22 -25.94
CA VAL A 236 16.61 14.28 -25.61
C VAL A 236 16.41 15.49 -26.50
N ASP A 237 16.31 15.27 -27.82
CA ASP A 237 16.18 16.36 -28.79
C ASP A 237 14.89 17.16 -28.54
N ARG A 238 13.77 16.46 -28.37
CA ARG A 238 12.46 17.09 -28.08
C ARG A 238 12.41 17.75 -26.70
N GLY A 239 13.09 17.19 -25.70
CA GLY A 239 13.20 17.81 -24.38
C GLY A 239 13.92 19.16 -24.40
N ILE A 240 14.68 19.46 -25.46
CA ILE A 240 15.36 20.75 -25.64
C ILE A 240 14.54 21.69 -26.52
N SER A 241 13.92 21.18 -27.60
CA SER A 241 13.20 21.99 -28.58
C SER A 241 11.78 22.37 -28.16
N ASP A 242 11.10 21.51 -27.39
CA ASP A 242 9.65 21.64 -27.15
C ASP A 242 9.34 22.35 -25.82
N ILE A 243 10.34 22.95 -25.17
CA ILE A 243 10.16 23.77 -23.97
C ILE A 243 9.51 25.09 -24.38
N VAL A 244 8.47 25.51 -23.66
CA VAL A 244 7.76 26.75 -23.93
C VAL A 244 7.92 27.71 -22.76
N GLU A 245 8.42 28.92 -23.04
CA GLU A 245 8.46 30.01 -22.07
C GLU A 245 7.08 30.66 -21.92
N VAL A 246 6.62 30.76 -20.68
CA VAL A 246 5.36 31.39 -20.29
C VAL A 246 5.65 32.78 -19.76
N THR A 247 4.97 33.78 -20.31
CA THR A 247 5.13 35.16 -19.86
C THR A 247 4.52 35.33 -18.48
N VAL A 248 5.34 35.68 -17.49
CA VAL A 248 4.87 36.08 -16.16
C VAL A 248 4.53 37.56 -16.19
N LEU A 249 3.26 37.90 -15.96
CA LEU A 249 2.81 39.29 -16.01
C LEU A 249 3.10 39.99 -14.68
N GLU A 250 3.60 41.22 -14.74
CA GLU A 250 3.90 42.02 -13.55
C GLU A 250 2.66 42.26 -12.67
N GLU A 251 1.49 42.43 -13.29
CA GLU A 251 0.19 42.60 -12.62
C GLU A 251 -0.22 41.40 -11.74
N TRP A 252 0.41 40.23 -11.92
CA TRP A 252 0.15 39.07 -11.07
C TRP A 252 0.57 39.30 -9.62
N LYS A 253 1.49 40.23 -9.35
CA LYS A 253 1.92 40.60 -7.98
C LYS A 253 0.76 41.09 -7.12
N ASP A 254 -0.19 41.78 -7.76
CA ASP A 254 -1.30 42.46 -7.10
C ASP A 254 -2.62 41.68 -7.16
N LEU A 255 -2.60 40.44 -7.63
CA LEU A 255 -3.80 39.59 -7.65
C LEU A 255 -4.34 39.38 -6.22
N PRO A 256 -5.67 39.38 -6.04
CA PRO A 256 -6.27 39.16 -4.73
C PRO A 256 -5.88 37.79 -4.18
N SER A 257 -5.79 37.69 -2.85
CA SER A 257 -5.66 36.41 -2.16
C SER A 257 -6.66 35.40 -2.71
N ASP A 258 -6.22 34.15 -2.84
CA ASP A 258 -7.17 33.08 -3.18
C ASP A 258 -8.29 33.07 -2.13
N PRO A 259 -9.54 32.80 -2.54
CA PRO A 259 -10.65 32.69 -1.60
C PRO A 259 -10.27 31.75 -0.47
N VAL A 260 -10.38 32.21 0.77
CA VAL A 260 -10.26 31.32 1.92
C VAL A 260 -11.47 30.42 1.87
N VAL A 261 -11.26 29.15 1.54
CA VAL A 261 -12.28 28.13 1.68
C VAL A 261 -12.32 27.79 3.17
N GLU A 262 -13.36 28.27 3.85
CA GLU A 262 -13.61 27.87 5.23
C GLU A 262 -13.80 26.35 5.26
N ASP A 263 -13.01 25.66 6.07
CA ASP A 263 -13.16 24.23 6.23
C ASP A 263 -14.36 23.94 7.14
N THR A 264 -15.52 23.80 6.53
CA THR A 264 -16.78 23.45 7.21
C THR A 264 -16.94 21.94 7.39
N ARG A 265 -15.94 21.12 7.04
CA ARG A 265 -16.03 19.66 7.15
C ARG A 265 -15.97 19.25 8.62
N ASP A 266 -16.91 18.39 9.01
CA ASP A 266 -16.89 17.71 10.30
C ASP A 266 -16.03 16.44 10.18
N ILE A 267 -14.72 16.59 10.42
CA ILE A 267 -13.74 15.50 10.35
C ILE A 267 -12.87 15.48 11.61
N PRO A 268 -12.32 14.32 12.02
CA PRO A 268 -11.58 14.20 13.28
C PRO A 268 -10.35 15.10 13.37
N ASP A 269 -10.02 15.55 14.58
CA ASP A 269 -8.85 16.39 14.87
C ASP A 269 -7.54 15.78 14.38
N PHE A 270 -7.34 14.47 14.52
CA PHE A 270 -6.16 13.79 14.00
C PHE A 270 -6.01 13.98 12.48
N ILE A 271 -7.11 14.03 11.74
CA ILE A 271 -7.08 14.26 10.29
C ILE A 271 -6.63 15.69 10.01
N LYS A 272 -7.30 16.67 10.62
CA LYS A 272 -7.04 18.10 10.39
C LYS A 272 -5.64 18.54 10.83
N LYS A 273 -5.19 18.05 11.99
CA LYS A 273 -3.99 18.56 12.68
C LYS A 273 -2.75 17.73 12.43
N VAL A 274 -2.88 16.45 12.07
CA VAL A 274 -1.74 15.55 11.82
C VAL A 274 -1.70 15.05 10.38
N VAL A 275 -2.77 14.42 9.90
CA VAL A 275 -2.76 13.75 8.58
C VAL A 275 -2.67 14.74 7.42
N GLU A 276 -3.53 15.76 7.39
CA GLU A 276 -3.54 16.75 6.32
C GLU A 276 -2.21 17.54 6.25
N PRO A 277 -1.68 18.13 7.35
CA PRO A 277 -0.40 18.82 7.32
C PRO A 277 0.76 17.93 6.90
N ALA A 278 0.83 16.68 7.40
CA ALA A 278 1.87 15.74 6.99
C ALA A 278 1.79 15.42 5.49
N ASN A 279 0.60 15.15 4.97
CA ASN A 279 0.37 14.89 3.55
C ASN A 279 0.71 16.11 2.67
N LEU A 280 0.55 17.33 3.18
CA LEU A 280 0.95 18.59 2.53
C LEU A 280 2.46 18.88 2.63
N GLN A 281 3.25 17.98 3.20
CA GLN A 281 4.70 18.15 3.46
C GLN A 281 5.01 19.25 4.49
N LEU A 282 4.10 19.43 5.45
CA LEU A 282 4.20 20.36 6.58
C LEU A 282 4.24 19.61 7.92
N GLY A 283 4.64 18.33 7.92
CA GLY A 283 4.71 17.52 9.16
C GLY A 283 5.65 18.11 10.22
N ASP A 284 6.76 18.74 9.80
CA ASP A 284 7.72 19.39 10.71
C ASP A 284 7.13 20.63 11.42
N THR A 285 5.97 21.15 10.98
CA THR A 285 5.30 22.31 11.62
C THR A 285 4.27 21.90 12.68
N ILE A 286 4.02 20.59 12.85
CA ILE A 286 3.08 20.09 13.85
C ILE A 286 3.76 20.14 15.23
N PRO A 287 3.17 20.81 16.23
CA PRO A 287 3.78 20.90 17.55
C PRO A 287 3.63 19.60 18.36
N VAL A 288 4.47 19.43 19.38
CA VAL A 288 4.47 18.23 20.24
C VAL A 288 3.12 18.01 20.92
N SER A 289 2.40 19.07 21.27
CA SER A 289 1.07 19.01 21.89
C SER A 289 0.05 18.19 21.08
N GLU A 290 0.11 18.21 19.75
CA GLU A 290 -0.80 17.44 18.89
C GLU A 290 -0.57 15.93 18.98
N PHE A 291 0.59 15.51 19.47
CA PHE A 291 0.95 14.10 19.66
C PHE A 291 0.71 13.61 21.10
N VAL A 292 0.43 14.50 22.06
CA VAL A 292 0.19 14.11 23.47
C VAL A 292 -0.98 13.12 23.63
N PRO A 293 -2.11 13.24 22.90
CA PRO A 293 -3.18 12.23 22.94
C PRO A 293 -2.76 10.84 22.44
N TYR A 294 -1.61 10.74 21.75
CA TYR A 294 -1.09 9.54 21.08
C TYR A 294 0.32 9.18 21.60
N ALA A 295 0.65 9.60 22.83
CA ALA A 295 2.01 9.48 23.39
C ALA A 295 2.48 8.02 23.57
N ASP A 296 1.54 7.07 23.60
CA ASP A 296 1.82 5.62 23.64
C ASP A 296 2.06 5.02 22.24
N GLY A 297 1.97 5.82 21.19
CA GLY A 297 2.11 5.40 19.79
C GLY A 297 0.84 4.80 19.18
N SER A 298 -0.29 4.82 19.89
CA SER A 298 -1.58 4.41 19.34
C SER A 298 -2.19 5.51 18.47
N TYR A 299 -2.73 5.15 17.31
CA TYR A 299 -3.32 6.08 16.35
C TYR A 299 -4.71 5.63 15.92
N PRO A 300 -5.62 6.57 15.56
CA PRO A 300 -6.94 6.21 15.08
C PRO A 300 -6.87 5.48 13.74
N LEU A 301 -7.80 4.55 13.55
CA LEU A 301 -7.99 3.80 12.32
C LEU A 301 -8.71 4.65 11.25
N GLY A 302 -8.64 4.21 9.99
CA GLY A 302 -9.47 4.69 8.89
C GLY A 302 -9.12 6.09 8.40
N THR A 303 -7.85 6.49 8.49
CA THR A 303 -7.42 7.84 8.09
C THR A 303 -7.23 7.98 6.58
N THR A 304 -6.95 6.88 5.87
CA THR A 304 -6.72 6.91 4.41
C THR A 304 -7.94 7.32 3.59
N LYS A 305 -9.17 7.12 4.09
CA LYS A 305 -10.41 7.52 3.39
C LYS A 305 -10.50 9.03 3.15
N TYR A 306 -9.77 9.84 3.92
CA TYR A 306 -9.73 11.29 3.79
C TYR A 306 -8.69 11.78 2.77
N GLU A 307 -7.78 10.92 2.30
CA GLU A 307 -6.68 11.36 1.44
C GLU A 307 -7.11 11.71 0.03
N LYS A 308 -8.02 10.92 -0.56
CA LYS A 308 -8.59 11.12 -1.90
C LYS A 308 -7.56 11.59 -2.93
N ARG A 309 -6.44 10.86 -2.99
CA ARG A 309 -5.17 11.29 -3.60
C ARG A 309 -5.29 11.72 -5.07
N GLY A 310 -6.22 11.14 -5.83
CA GLY A 310 -6.46 11.50 -7.23
C GLY A 310 -5.27 11.25 -8.15
N ILE A 311 -4.43 10.25 -7.82
CA ILE A 311 -3.14 10.02 -8.51
C ILE A 311 -3.24 9.14 -9.76
N ALA A 312 -4.38 8.50 -10.00
CA ALA A 312 -4.58 7.63 -11.15
C ALA A 312 -4.47 8.41 -12.47
N SER A 313 -3.75 7.86 -13.45
CA SER A 313 -3.85 8.34 -14.83
C SER A 313 -5.16 7.88 -15.49
N THR A 314 -5.57 6.65 -15.19
CA THR A 314 -6.81 6.05 -15.68
C THR A 314 -7.53 5.30 -14.57
N VAL A 315 -8.85 5.24 -14.65
CA VAL A 315 -9.72 4.51 -13.71
C VAL A 315 -10.71 3.65 -14.51
N PRO A 316 -11.21 2.52 -13.95
CA PRO A 316 -12.14 1.66 -14.66
C PRO A 316 -13.53 2.32 -14.74
N GLU A 317 -14.09 2.38 -15.95
CA GLU A 317 -15.49 2.69 -16.21
C GLU A 317 -16.30 1.39 -16.25
N TRP A 318 -17.49 1.38 -15.64
CA TRP A 318 -18.35 0.21 -15.54
C TRP A 318 -19.42 0.14 -16.64
N ASP A 319 -19.42 -0.97 -17.39
CA ASP A 319 -20.44 -1.29 -18.39
C ASP A 319 -21.54 -2.17 -17.76
N LEU A 320 -22.67 -1.54 -17.49
CA LEU A 320 -23.83 -2.14 -16.82
C LEU A 320 -24.43 -3.32 -17.62
N GLU A 321 -24.46 -3.22 -18.95
CA GLU A 321 -25.07 -4.24 -19.81
C GLU A 321 -24.23 -5.52 -19.84
N LYS A 322 -22.90 -5.39 -19.96
CA LYS A 322 -21.99 -6.54 -19.95
C LYS A 322 -21.82 -7.19 -18.58
N CYS A 323 -22.14 -6.48 -17.50
CA CYS A 323 -21.84 -6.95 -16.15
C CYS A 323 -22.68 -8.16 -15.73
N VAL A 324 -21.98 -9.25 -15.37
CA VAL A 324 -22.56 -10.51 -14.86
C VAL A 324 -22.64 -10.61 -13.32
N GLN A 325 -22.33 -9.52 -12.60
CA GLN A 325 -22.47 -9.43 -11.13
C GLN A 325 -21.71 -10.50 -10.33
N CYS A 326 -20.48 -10.81 -10.75
CA CYS A 326 -19.64 -11.85 -10.14
C CYS A 326 -18.74 -11.35 -8.99
N ASN A 327 -18.67 -10.03 -8.77
CA ASN A 327 -17.84 -9.35 -7.77
C ASN A 327 -16.32 -9.59 -7.84
N ARG A 328 -15.81 -10.30 -8.86
CA ARG A 328 -14.37 -10.57 -9.02
C ARG A 328 -13.51 -9.30 -9.12
N CYS A 329 -14.05 -8.23 -9.70
CA CYS A 329 -13.36 -6.95 -9.80
C CYS A 329 -13.07 -6.31 -8.43
N SER A 330 -13.98 -6.46 -7.46
CA SER A 330 -13.79 -6.04 -6.07
C SER A 330 -12.85 -6.99 -5.33
N LEU A 331 -13.01 -8.30 -5.55
CA LEU A 331 -12.16 -9.33 -4.94
C LEU A 331 -10.68 -9.06 -5.17
N VAL A 332 -10.29 -8.78 -6.42
CA VAL A 332 -8.89 -8.58 -6.80
C VAL A 332 -8.40 -7.15 -6.62
N CYS A 333 -9.27 -6.20 -6.27
CA CYS A 333 -8.87 -4.81 -6.11
C CYS A 333 -7.97 -4.69 -4.87
N PRO A 334 -6.70 -4.26 -5.04
CA PRO A 334 -5.76 -4.24 -3.92
C PRO A 334 -5.89 -3.01 -3.02
N HIS A 335 -6.73 -2.04 -3.41
CA HIS A 335 -6.94 -0.79 -2.68
C HIS A 335 -8.40 -0.61 -2.25
N ALA A 336 -9.26 -1.60 -2.46
CA ALA A 336 -10.71 -1.51 -2.23
C ALA A 336 -11.39 -0.30 -2.91
N ALA A 337 -10.84 0.15 -4.05
CA ALA A 337 -11.31 1.30 -4.82
C ALA A 337 -12.42 0.97 -5.84
N ILE A 338 -12.89 -0.28 -5.87
CA ILE A 338 -14.05 -0.72 -6.67
C ILE A 338 -14.83 -1.74 -5.85
N ARG A 339 -16.12 -1.46 -5.58
CA ARG A 339 -16.96 -2.26 -4.68
C ARG A 339 -18.33 -2.52 -5.29
N PRO A 340 -18.95 -3.69 -5.01
CA PRO A 340 -20.32 -3.93 -5.37
C PRO A 340 -21.25 -3.36 -4.30
N TYR A 341 -22.38 -2.82 -4.73
CA TYR A 341 -23.44 -2.31 -3.87
C TYR A 341 -24.77 -2.96 -4.23
N LEU A 342 -25.52 -3.32 -3.20
CA LEU A 342 -26.93 -3.70 -3.30
C LEU A 342 -27.77 -2.55 -2.76
N VAL A 343 -28.80 -2.19 -3.50
CA VAL A 343 -29.55 -0.95 -3.30
C VAL A 343 -31.04 -1.29 -3.31
N THR A 344 -31.79 -0.79 -2.33
CA THR A 344 -33.25 -0.92 -2.33
C THR A 344 -33.89 0.06 -3.31
N ALA A 345 -35.20 -0.11 -3.59
CA ALA A 345 -35.93 0.83 -4.43
C ALA A 345 -35.91 2.27 -3.86
N ASP A 346 -36.06 2.42 -2.55
CA ASP A 346 -36.06 3.71 -1.85
C ASP A 346 -34.68 4.38 -1.86
N GLU A 347 -33.62 3.58 -1.73
CA GLU A 347 -32.25 4.08 -1.83
C GLU A 347 -31.97 4.55 -3.25
N LYS A 348 -32.30 3.75 -4.26
CA LYS A 348 -32.17 4.15 -5.67
C LYS A 348 -32.90 5.46 -5.97
N ALA A 349 -34.09 5.67 -5.42
CA ALA A 349 -34.84 6.91 -5.60
C ALA A 349 -34.16 8.15 -4.99
N LYS A 350 -33.29 7.97 -3.99
CA LYS A 350 -32.50 9.03 -3.34
C LYS A 350 -31.09 9.19 -3.93
N ALA A 351 -30.69 8.30 -4.84
CA ALA A 351 -29.37 8.31 -5.43
C ALA A 351 -29.19 9.46 -6.44
N PRO A 352 -27.95 9.89 -6.71
CA PRO A 352 -27.65 10.83 -7.78
C PRO A 352 -28.20 10.36 -9.14
N ALA A 353 -28.47 11.30 -10.06
CA ALA A 353 -29.10 10.99 -11.35
C ALA A 353 -28.28 10.00 -12.21
N ASP A 354 -26.94 10.03 -12.08
CA ASP A 354 -26.02 9.16 -12.83
C ASP A 354 -25.74 7.81 -12.13
N PHE A 355 -26.31 7.57 -10.95
CA PHE A 355 -26.16 6.35 -10.16
C PHE A 355 -26.94 5.18 -10.75
N LYS A 356 -26.51 4.73 -11.93
CA LYS A 356 -27.17 3.66 -12.70
C LYS A 356 -27.00 2.31 -12.02
N THR A 357 -28.10 1.58 -11.91
CA THR A 357 -28.18 0.26 -11.26
C THR A 357 -28.90 -0.72 -12.18
N LYS A 358 -28.68 -2.03 -11.98
CA LYS A 358 -29.40 -3.11 -12.70
C LYS A 358 -30.00 -4.11 -11.73
N LYS A 359 -31.00 -4.88 -12.13
CA LYS A 359 -31.62 -5.87 -11.25
C LYS A 359 -30.59 -6.85 -10.68
N ALA A 360 -30.58 -7.07 -9.36
CA ALA A 360 -29.65 -8.01 -8.74
C ALA A 360 -29.96 -9.47 -9.15
N ILE A 361 -28.92 -10.25 -9.42
CA ILE A 361 -29.01 -11.65 -9.85
C ILE A 361 -28.57 -12.56 -8.69
N GLY A 362 -29.45 -13.46 -8.26
CA GLY A 362 -29.18 -14.48 -7.25
C GLY A 362 -30.38 -14.70 -6.34
N LYS A 363 -30.49 -15.90 -5.79
CA LYS A 363 -31.54 -16.24 -4.82
C LYS A 363 -31.40 -15.36 -3.57
N GLY A 364 -32.50 -14.80 -3.10
CA GLY A 364 -32.54 -13.91 -1.94
C GLY A 364 -31.99 -12.51 -2.22
N LEU A 365 -31.86 -12.11 -3.49
CA LEU A 365 -31.52 -10.76 -3.92
C LEU A 365 -32.65 -10.10 -4.73
N GLU A 366 -33.84 -10.70 -4.75
CA GLU A 366 -34.96 -10.32 -5.60
C GLU A 366 -35.51 -8.93 -5.28
N ASP A 367 -35.22 -8.37 -4.11
CA ASP A 367 -35.67 -7.03 -3.71
C ASP A 367 -34.62 -5.94 -3.96
N TYR A 368 -33.44 -6.31 -4.44
CA TYR A 368 -32.33 -5.37 -4.64
C TYR A 368 -32.08 -5.05 -6.11
N GLU A 369 -31.46 -3.91 -6.32
CA GLU A 369 -30.68 -3.60 -7.49
C GLU A 369 -29.18 -3.63 -7.17
N PHE A 370 -28.35 -3.76 -8.19
CA PHE A 370 -26.92 -3.98 -8.12
C PHE A 370 -26.17 -2.92 -8.91
N ARG A 371 -25.07 -2.43 -8.33
CA ARG A 371 -24.11 -1.54 -9.00
C ARG A 371 -22.67 -1.92 -8.63
N ILE A 372 -21.75 -1.78 -9.58
CA ILE A 372 -20.32 -1.70 -9.28
C ILE A 372 -19.98 -0.20 -9.23
N GLN A 373 -19.45 0.26 -8.10
CA GLN A 373 -19.05 1.65 -7.91
C GLN A 373 -17.53 1.73 -7.74
N VAL A 374 -16.93 2.74 -8.38
CA VAL A 374 -15.49 3.00 -8.36
C VAL A 374 -15.22 4.28 -7.58
N SER A 375 -14.17 4.28 -6.73
CA SER A 375 -13.62 5.51 -6.15
C SER A 375 -12.57 6.05 -7.12
N PRO A 376 -12.87 7.10 -7.90
CA PRO A 376 -11.91 7.61 -8.88
C PRO A 376 -10.66 8.18 -8.20
N LEU A 377 -10.81 8.76 -7.01
CA LEU A 377 -9.72 9.43 -6.30
C LEU A 377 -8.84 8.47 -5.48
N ASP A 378 -9.31 7.25 -5.20
CA ASP A 378 -8.52 6.24 -4.48
C ASP A 378 -8.00 5.13 -5.39
N CYS A 379 -8.26 5.20 -6.71
CA CYS A 379 -7.75 4.26 -7.69
C CYS A 379 -6.25 4.49 -7.97
N TYR A 380 -5.53 3.41 -8.30
CA TYR A 380 -4.07 3.44 -8.58
C TYR A 380 -3.74 3.09 -10.04
N SER A 381 -4.73 3.07 -10.95
CA SER A 381 -4.52 2.79 -12.39
C SER A 381 -3.90 1.40 -12.69
N CYS A 382 -4.08 0.41 -11.80
CA CYS A 382 -3.40 -0.89 -11.93
C CYS A 382 -4.02 -1.84 -12.96
N SER A 383 -5.27 -1.64 -13.38
CA SER A 383 -6.03 -2.52 -14.29
C SER A 383 -6.31 -3.95 -13.80
N ALA A 384 -6.00 -4.30 -12.54
CA ALA A 384 -6.25 -5.65 -12.01
C ALA A 384 -7.73 -6.06 -12.10
N CYS A 385 -8.66 -5.15 -11.80
CA CYS A 385 -10.10 -5.38 -11.90
C CYS A 385 -10.58 -5.59 -13.35
N VAL A 386 -10.03 -4.84 -14.30
CA VAL A 386 -10.33 -4.97 -15.74
C VAL A 386 -9.87 -6.32 -16.25
N ASN A 387 -8.63 -6.69 -15.94
CA ASN A 387 -8.03 -7.95 -16.39
C ASN A 387 -8.72 -9.17 -15.78
N ALA A 388 -9.18 -9.08 -14.53
CA ALA A 388 -9.92 -10.15 -13.87
C ALA A 388 -11.40 -10.25 -14.27
N CYS A 389 -11.93 -9.30 -15.05
CA CYS A 389 -13.34 -9.27 -15.43
C CYS A 389 -13.66 -10.31 -16.51
N PRO A 390 -14.42 -11.38 -16.21
CA PRO A 390 -14.69 -12.44 -17.18
C PRO A 390 -15.58 -11.97 -18.34
N ALA A 391 -16.41 -10.95 -18.11
CA ALA A 391 -17.35 -10.41 -19.09
C ALA A 391 -16.85 -9.17 -19.83
N LYS A 392 -15.60 -8.71 -19.55
CA LYS A 392 -15.04 -7.46 -20.09
C LYS A 392 -15.99 -6.25 -19.90
N ALA A 393 -16.62 -6.18 -18.73
CA ALA A 393 -17.56 -5.14 -18.33
C ALA A 393 -16.89 -3.91 -17.68
N LEU A 394 -15.55 -3.81 -17.78
CA LEU A 394 -14.77 -2.69 -17.26
C LEU A 394 -13.77 -2.25 -18.34
N THR A 395 -13.62 -0.94 -18.53
CA THR A 395 -12.63 -0.36 -19.46
C THR A 395 -11.87 0.77 -18.77
N MET A 396 -10.55 0.82 -18.90
CA MET A 396 -9.77 1.94 -18.33
C MET A 396 -10.03 3.22 -19.14
N LYS A 397 -10.39 4.31 -18.45
CA LYS A 397 -10.63 5.65 -19.00
C LYS A 397 -9.78 6.70 -18.29
N PRO A 398 -9.42 7.82 -18.94
CA PRO A 398 -8.69 8.90 -18.27
C PRO A 398 -9.46 9.39 -17.03
N LEU A 399 -8.74 9.62 -15.91
CA LEU A 399 -9.34 10.04 -14.64
C LEU A 399 -10.27 11.26 -14.80
N GLU A 400 -9.85 12.26 -15.57
CA GLU A 400 -10.61 13.50 -15.78
C GLU A 400 -12.00 13.26 -16.36
N THR A 401 -12.17 12.22 -17.19
CA THR A 401 -13.49 11.85 -17.74
C THR A 401 -14.40 11.16 -16.73
N GLN A 402 -13.84 10.70 -15.60
CA GLN A 402 -14.50 9.84 -14.61
C GLN A 402 -14.61 10.52 -13.24
N ARG A 403 -14.19 11.78 -13.07
CA ARG A 403 -14.28 12.51 -11.79
C ARG A 403 -15.71 12.64 -11.26
N HIS A 404 -16.70 12.60 -12.14
CA HIS A 404 -18.13 12.64 -11.78
C HIS A 404 -18.53 11.46 -10.88
N GLU A 405 -17.85 10.31 -10.98
CA GLU A 405 -18.09 9.12 -10.14
C GLU A 405 -17.77 9.35 -8.65
N SER A 406 -17.12 10.46 -8.28
CA SER A 406 -16.91 10.80 -6.87
C SER A 406 -18.23 11.01 -6.12
N ALA A 407 -19.21 11.67 -6.75
CA ALA A 407 -20.52 11.91 -6.12
C ALA A 407 -21.27 10.59 -5.89
N ASP A 408 -21.21 9.69 -6.86
CA ASP A 408 -21.78 8.35 -6.77
C ASP A 408 -21.06 7.49 -5.73
N TRP A 409 -19.73 7.60 -5.64
CA TRP A 409 -18.93 6.94 -4.60
C TRP A 409 -19.31 7.41 -3.20
N ASP A 410 -19.44 8.72 -3.00
CA ASP A 410 -19.77 9.32 -1.71
C ASP A 410 -21.18 8.90 -1.29
N TYR A 411 -22.16 8.93 -2.21
CA TYR A 411 -23.49 8.38 -1.96
C TYR A 411 -23.44 6.89 -1.58
N ALA A 412 -22.67 6.07 -2.32
CA ALA A 412 -22.54 4.64 -2.02
C ALA A 412 -21.96 4.36 -0.63
N GLN A 413 -21.10 5.24 -0.09
CA GLN A 413 -20.59 5.09 1.29
C GLN A 413 -21.66 5.34 2.36
N THR A 414 -22.76 6.00 2.03
CA THR A 414 -23.88 6.22 2.97
C THR A 414 -24.82 5.01 3.07
N LEU A 415 -24.72 4.07 2.13
CA LEU A 415 -25.62 2.93 2.08
C LEU A 415 -25.30 1.94 3.21
N PRO A 416 -26.30 1.49 4.00
CA PRO A 416 -26.07 0.50 5.03
C PRO A 416 -25.76 -0.86 4.41
N GLU A 417 -24.95 -1.66 5.12
CA GLU A 417 -24.66 -3.03 4.73
C GLU A 417 -25.95 -3.84 4.59
N LYS A 418 -26.02 -4.67 3.55
CA LYS A 418 -27.20 -5.50 3.27
C LYS A 418 -26.99 -6.90 3.81
N HIS A 419 -27.90 -7.34 4.68
CA HIS A 419 -27.97 -8.75 5.06
C HIS A 419 -28.56 -9.55 3.90
N THR A 420 -27.72 -10.31 3.22
CA THR A 420 -28.13 -11.19 2.12
C THR A 420 -28.12 -12.65 2.57
N THR A 421 -28.82 -13.51 1.82
CA THR A 421 -28.77 -14.98 2.04
C THR A 421 -27.54 -15.63 1.38
N LEU A 422 -26.67 -14.87 0.73
CA LEU A 422 -25.46 -15.40 0.12
C LEU A 422 -24.48 -15.82 1.21
N ASP A 423 -23.83 -16.98 1.01
CA ASP A 423 -22.75 -17.40 1.89
C ASP A 423 -21.60 -16.39 1.86
N LYS A 424 -21.24 -15.84 3.02
CA LYS A 424 -20.09 -14.93 3.17
C LYS A 424 -18.79 -15.61 2.74
N PHE A 425 -18.70 -16.93 2.86
CA PHE A 425 -17.59 -17.75 2.37
C PHE A 425 -17.74 -18.16 0.90
N SER A 426 -18.37 -17.30 0.08
CA SER A 426 -18.35 -17.41 -1.38
C SER A 426 -17.64 -16.21 -2.01
N VAL A 427 -17.11 -16.39 -3.21
CA VAL A 427 -16.46 -15.29 -3.97
C VAL A 427 -17.41 -14.11 -4.16
N LYS A 428 -18.70 -14.35 -4.42
CA LYS A 428 -19.68 -13.28 -4.59
C LYS A 428 -20.08 -12.66 -3.24
N GLY A 429 -20.45 -13.50 -2.27
CA GLY A 429 -20.95 -13.09 -0.95
C GLY A 429 -19.92 -12.32 -0.13
N SER A 430 -18.66 -12.79 -0.09
CA SER A 430 -17.57 -12.10 0.64
C SER A 430 -17.41 -10.63 0.24
N GLN A 431 -17.76 -10.28 -1.00
CA GLN A 431 -17.55 -8.94 -1.53
C GLN A 431 -18.70 -7.97 -1.25
N PHE A 432 -19.82 -8.44 -0.69
CA PHE A 432 -20.89 -7.57 -0.19
C PHE A 432 -20.63 -7.10 1.25
N HIS A 433 -19.67 -7.70 1.95
CA HIS A 433 -19.19 -7.20 3.24
C HIS A 433 -18.21 -6.04 3.04
N GLN A 434 -18.30 -5.05 3.93
CA GLN A 434 -17.43 -3.89 3.89
C GLN A 434 -15.96 -4.30 4.03
N PRO A 435 -15.09 -3.90 3.09
CA PRO A 435 -13.64 -4.02 3.28
C PRO A 435 -13.18 -3.15 4.46
N LEU A 436 -12.56 -3.75 5.48
CA LEU A 436 -11.95 -2.99 6.59
C LEU A 436 -10.44 -2.79 6.42
N LEU A 437 -9.95 -2.96 5.19
CA LEU A 437 -8.65 -2.50 4.70
C LEU A 437 -8.88 -1.77 3.37
N GLU A 438 -8.65 -0.47 3.34
CA GLU A 438 -8.93 0.37 2.17
C GLU A 438 -7.84 1.40 1.92
N PHE A 439 -7.61 1.73 0.64
CA PHE A 439 -6.79 2.87 0.20
C PHE A 439 -5.34 2.92 0.74
N ASN A 440 -4.79 1.75 1.09
CA ASN A 440 -3.43 1.57 1.61
C ASN A 440 -2.32 2.11 0.69
N GLY A 441 -1.13 2.31 1.26
CA GLY A 441 0.05 2.83 0.57
C GLY A 441 0.80 1.84 -0.34
N ALA A 442 0.21 0.68 -0.66
CA ALA A 442 0.88 -0.35 -1.44
C ALA A 442 0.99 0.01 -2.93
N CYS A 443 1.82 -0.77 -3.64
CA CYS A 443 2.01 -0.59 -5.07
C CYS A 443 0.71 -0.79 -5.88
N ALA A 444 0.62 -0.13 -7.05
CA ALA A 444 -0.45 -0.39 -8.00
C ALA A 444 -0.44 -1.88 -8.42
N GLY A 445 -1.53 -2.60 -8.12
CA GLY A 445 -1.64 -4.04 -8.42
C GLY A 445 -0.99 -4.97 -7.39
N CYS A 446 -0.62 -4.46 -6.20
CA CYS A 446 -0.05 -5.27 -5.12
C CYS A 446 -1.02 -6.37 -4.68
N THR A 447 -0.61 -7.62 -4.71
CA THR A 447 -1.52 -8.73 -4.38
C THR A 447 -1.57 -9.04 -2.89
N GLU A 448 -0.59 -8.60 -2.10
CA GLU A 448 -0.57 -8.78 -0.65
C GLU A 448 -1.86 -8.22 -0.04
N THR A 449 -2.22 -6.98 -0.38
CA THR A 449 -3.37 -6.30 0.24
C THR A 449 -4.72 -6.93 -0.13
N ALA A 450 -4.81 -7.61 -1.29
CA ALA A 450 -6.03 -8.31 -1.68
C ALA A 450 -6.37 -9.46 -0.70
N TYR A 451 -5.35 -10.19 -0.21
CA TYR A 451 -5.55 -11.25 0.79
C TYR A 451 -6.05 -10.68 2.11
N MET A 452 -5.38 -9.66 2.67
CA MET A 452 -5.82 -9.03 3.92
C MET A 452 -7.20 -8.38 3.78
N LYS A 453 -7.51 -7.74 2.65
CA LYS A 453 -8.85 -7.19 2.37
C LYS A 453 -9.93 -8.27 2.47
N ILE A 454 -9.69 -9.47 1.93
CA ILE A 454 -10.64 -10.58 2.03
C ILE A 454 -10.77 -11.05 3.48
N LEU A 455 -9.67 -11.16 4.23
CA LEU A 455 -9.72 -11.52 5.65
C LEU A 455 -10.55 -10.53 6.46
N THR A 456 -10.36 -9.22 6.23
CA THR A 456 -11.12 -8.20 6.96
C THR A 456 -12.60 -8.19 6.61
N GLN A 457 -12.98 -8.55 5.38
CA GLN A 457 -14.38 -8.73 4.99
C GLN A 457 -15.05 -9.93 5.69
N LEU A 458 -14.28 -10.95 6.05
CA LEU A 458 -14.81 -12.18 6.65
C LEU A 458 -14.85 -12.12 8.19
N PHE A 459 -13.85 -11.48 8.81
CA PHE A 459 -13.64 -11.53 10.27
C PHE A 459 -13.31 -10.18 10.92
N GLY A 460 -13.26 -9.09 10.14
CA GLY A 460 -12.73 -7.80 10.57
C GLY A 460 -13.28 -7.25 11.90
N PRO A 461 -14.60 -7.34 12.20
CA PRO A 461 -15.16 -6.85 13.47
C PRO A 461 -14.60 -7.49 14.74
N ARG A 462 -13.98 -8.68 14.64
CA ARG A 462 -13.41 -9.43 15.79
C ARG A 462 -11.92 -9.80 15.59
N MET A 463 -11.26 -9.17 14.63
CA MET A 463 -9.89 -9.49 14.23
C MET A 463 -8.86 -8.68 15.02
N ILE A 464 -7.80 -9.36 15.45
CA ILE A 464 -6.56 -8.76 15.93
C ILE A 464 -5.46 -9.16 14.95
N VAL A 465 -4.69 -8.18 14.47
CA VAL A 465 -3.62 -8.39 13.49
C VAL A 465 -2.26 -8.15 14.14
N ALA A 466 -1.47 -9.21 14.24
CA ALA A 466 -0.05 -9.14 14.57
C ALA A 466 0.75 -9.09 13.26
N ASN A 467 1.32 -7.94 12.95
CA ASN A 467 1.95 -7.71 11.66
C ASN A 467 3.48 -7.70 11.77
N ALA A 468 4.17 -8.54 11.00
CA ALA A 468 5.62 -8.51 10.91
C ALA A 468 6.12 -7.28 10.14
N THR A 469 7.29 -6.77 10.48
CA THR A 469 7.90 -5.66 9.71
C THR A 469 8.21 -6.09 8.28
N GLY A 470 7.92 -5.24 7.30
CA GLY A 470 8.06 -5.57 5.89
C GLY A 470 7.15 -4.73 5.00
N CYS A 471 6.79 -5.25 3.81
CA CYS A 471 5.80 -4.57 2.96
C CYS A 471 4.48 -4.35 3.69
N THR A 472 4.01 -5.39 4.39
CA THR A 472 2.74 -5.42 5.10
C THR A 472 2.63 -4.31 6.14
N GLN A 473 3.73 -3.99 6.83
CA GLN A 473 3.84 -2.82 7.70
C GLN A 473 3.93 -1.52 6.90
N ALA A 474 4.81 -1.45 5.90
CA ALA A 474 5.04 -0.21 5.15
C ALA A 474 3.78 0.35 4.47
N TRP A 475 2.91 -0.52 3.92
CA TRP A 475 1.62 -0.07 3.39
C TRP A 475 0.49 -0.07 4.42
N GLY A 476 0.61 -0.87 5.49
CA GLY A 476 -0.37 -0.98 6.57
C GLY A 476 -0.30 0.17 7.58
N SER A 477 0.81 0.90 7.61
CA SER A 477 1.05 2.06 8.46
C SER A 477 2.00 3.04 7.75
N ALA A 478 1.59 3.56 6.60
CA ALA A 478 2.33 4.62 5.90
C ALA A 478 2.11 5.95 6.63
N MET A 479 2.63 6.04 7.86
CA MET A 479 2.24 7.05 8.85
C MET A 479 2.28 8.47 8.29
N PRO A 480 1.26 9.30 8.57
CA PRO A 480 0.11 9.04 9.45
C PRO A 480 -1.10 8.37 8.76
N SER A 481 -0.91 7.76 7.59
CA SER A 481 -1.97 7.12 6.79
C SER A 481 -2.21 5.66 7.22
N ILE A 482 -3.36 5.42 7.85
CA ILE A 482 -3.81 4.11 8.37
C ILE A 482 -4.98 3.58 7.52
N PRO A 483 -4.80 2.44 6.82
CA PRO A 483 -5.80 1.87 5.91
C PRO A 483 -6.78 0.90 6.56
N TYR A 484 -6.45 0.37 7.74
CA TYR A 484 -7.41 -0.42 8.52
C TYR A 484 -8.49 0.52 9.03
N THR A 485 -9.76 0.14 8.92
CA THR A 485 -10.91 1.00 9.26
C THR A 485 -11.94 0.21 10.07
N THR A 486 -13.02 0.87 10.48
CA THR A 486 -14.13 0.25 11.22
C THR A 486 -15.39 0.15 10.36
N ASN A 487 -16.27 -0.78 10.72
CA ASN A 487 -17.61 -0.86 10.17
C ASN A 487 -18.51 0.24 10.77
N CYS A 488 -19.79 0.28 10.37
CA CYS A 488 -20.74 1.27 10.87
C CYS A 488 -21.05 1.18 12.38
N GLU A 489 -20.76 0.04 13.01
CA GLU A 489 -20.89 -0.15 14.47
C GLU A 489 -19.62 0.28 15.23
N GLY A 490 -18.54 0.66 14.53
CA GLY A 490 -17.27 1.03 15.14
C GLY A 490 -16.31 -0.14 15.39
N PHE A 491 -16.60 -1.34 14.89
CA PHE A 491 -15.74 -2.52 15.02
C PHE A 491 -14.83 -2.70 13.81
N GLY A 492 -13.57 -3.05 14.03
CA GLY A 492 -12.61 -3.33 12.95
C GLY A 492 -11.33 -3.97 13.48
N PRO A 493 -10.37 -4.25 12.57
CA PRO A 493 -9.15 -4.94 12.94
C PRO A 493 -8.29 -4.10 13.90
N ALA A 494 -7.99 -4.63 15.08
CA ALA A 494 -6.96 -4.07 15.95
C ALA A 494 -5.59 -4.46 15.37
N TRP A 495 -4.87 -3.51 14.77
CA TRP A 495 -3.62 -3.76 14.08
C TRP A 495 -2.42 -3.30 14.91
N SER A 496 -1.39 -4.12 15.00
CA SER A 496 -0.12 -3.73 15.61
C SER A 496 1.08 -4.39 14.92
N ASN A 497 2.22 -3.71 14.99
CA ASN A 497 3.52 -4.21 14.56
C ASN A 497 4.48 -4.07 15.74
N SER A 498 5.08 -5.18 16.15
CA SER A 498 6.18 -5.18 17.12
C SER A 498 7.51 -4.95 16.38
N VAL A 499 8.25 -6.01 16.07
CA VAL A 499 9.48 -5.93 15.26
C VAL A 499 9.45 -6.94 14.10
N PHE A 500 10.59 -7.13 13.43
CA PHE A 500 10.65 -7.98 12.24
C PHE A 500 10.69 -9.46 12.61
N GLU A 501 11.39 -9.79 13.69
CA GLU A 501 11.77 -11.13 14.11
C GLU A 501 10.74 -11.82 15.01
N ASP A 502 9.89 -11.08 15.73
CA ASP A 502 9.11 -11.59 16.87
C ASP A 502 7.60 -11.74 16.61
N ASN A 503 7.14 -11.60 15.37
CA ASN A 503 5.71 -11.49 15.09
C ASN A 503 4.89 -12.73 15.53
N ALA A 504 5.52 -13.92 15.57
CA ALA A 504 4.84 -15.12 16.03
C ALA A 504 4.65 -15.10 17.55
N GLU A 505 5.71 -14.76 18.28
CA GLU A 505 5.74 -14.62 19.73
C GLU A 505 4.83 -13.48 20.20
N PHE A 506 4.79 -12.39 19.44
CA PHE A 506 3.90 -11.27 19.66
C PHE A 506 2.43 -11.68 19.58
N ALA A 507 2.06 -12.44 18.54
CA ALA A 507 0.71 -13.00 18.40
C ALA A 507 0.38 -14.04 19.47
N LEU A 508 1.34 -14.86 19.89
CA LEU A 508 1.16 -15.77 21.03
C LEU A 508 0.81 -15.00 22.30
N GLY A 509 1.53 -13.91 22.58
CA GLY A 509 1.22 -13.02 23.71
C GLY A 509 -0.21 -12.45 23.65
N MET A 510 -0.65 -12.03 22.47
CA MET A 510 -2.04 -11.61 22.25
C MET A 510 -3.04 -12.75 22.50
N SER A 511 -2.74 -13.97 22.05
CA SER A 511 -3.62 -15.15 22.23
C SER A 511 -3.81 -15.48 23.69
N LEU A 512 -2.71 -15.59 24.43
CA LEU A 512 -2.73 -15.87 25.86
C LEU A 512 -3.49 -14.77 26.63
N SER A 513 -3.32 -13.51 26.24
CA SER A 513 -4.07 -12.40 26.83
C SER A 513 -5.57 -12.53 26.57
N MET A 514 -5.99 -12.79 25.33
CA MET A 514 -7.42 -12.90 24.98
C MET A 514 -8.09 -14.11 25.64
N GLU A 515 -7.40 -15.24 25.72
CA GLU A 515 -7.88 -16.43 26.45
C GLU A 515 -8.09 -16.11 27.93
N GLN A 516 -7.08 -15.54 28.59
CA GLN A 516 -7.14 -15.20 30.01
C GLN A 516 -8.24 -14.19 30.34
N GLN A 517 -8.41 -13.15 29.51
CA GLN A 517 -9.46 -12.14 29.70
C GLN A 517 -10.86 -12.74 29.52
N ARG A 518 -11.04 -13.60 28.51
CA ARG A 518 -12.33 -14.24 28.24
C ARG A 518 -12.69 -15.28 29.30
N ASP A 519 -11.73 -16.04 29.82
CA ASP A 519 -11.92 -16.93 30.96
C ASP A 519 -12.28 -16.16 32.24
N ALA A 520 -11.64 -15.01 32.47
CA ALA A 520 -11.98 -14.15 33.61
C ALA A 520 -13.41 -13.59 33.52
N ILE A 521 -13.95 -13.41 32.32
CA ILE A 521 -15.36 -13.08 32.10
C ILE A 521 -16.23 -14.31 32.31
N ARG A 522 -15.83 -15.49 31.83
CA ARG A 522 -16.57 -16.75 32.03
C ARG A 522 -16.85 -16.99 33.52
N ILE A 523 -15.81 -16.94 34.35
CA ILE A 523 -15.93 -17.16 35.80
C ILE A 523 -16.90 -16.16 36.45
N LYS A 524 -16.81 -14.87 36.08
CA LYS A 524 -17.76 -13.85 36.59
C LYS A 524 -19.18 -14.06 36.08
N SER A 525 -19.32 -14.55 34.85
CA SER A 525 -20.62 -14.83 34.23
C SER A 525 -21.28 -16.04 34.88
N GLU A 526 -20.51 -17.08 35.22
CA GLU A 526 -20.99 -18.23 36.01
C GLU A 526 -21.54 -17.75 37.36
N GLU A 527 -20.81 -16.90 38.09
CA GLU A 527 -21.30 -16.31 39.36
C GLU A 527 -22.55 -15.45 39.15
N LEU A 528 -22.58 -14.65 38.07
CA LEU A 528 -23.74 -13.81 37.77
C LEU A 528 -24.98 -14.65 37.39
N MET A 529 -24.78 -15.77 36.71
CA MET A 529 -25.85 -16.68 36.33
C MET A 529 -26.58 -17.20 37.57
N ASP A 530 -25.85 -17.59 38.61
CA ASP A 530 -26.43 -18.06 39.89
C ASP A 530 -27.23 -16.99 40.64
N LEU A 531 -27.06 -15.71 40.27
CA LEU A 531 -27.70 -14.55 40.89
C LEU A 531 -28.78 -13.90 40.01
N THR A 532 -29.06 -14.48 38.83
CA THR A 532 -30.00 -13.91 37.85
C THR A 532 -30.98 -14.96 37.33
N ASP A 533 -32.13 -14.51 36.85
CA ASP A 533 -33.16 -15.34 36.25
C ASP A 533 -33.62 -14.73 34.91
N GLY A 534 -34.39 -15.49 34.12
CA GLY A 534 -35.03 -15.02 32.89
C GLY A 534 -34.03 -14.78 31.74
N ALA A 535 -34.28 -13.74 30.94
CA ALA A 535 -33.55 -13.52 29.68
C ALA A 535 -32.03 -13.37 29.85
N LEU A 536 -31.58 -12.73 30.93
CA LEU A 536 -30.15 -12.60 31.22
C LEU A 536 -29.52 -13.95 31.59
N HIS A 537 -30.17 -14.71 32.48
CA HIS A 537 -29.74 -16.06 32.84
C HIS A 537 -29.59 -16.95 31.60
N ASP A 538 -30.63 -16.97 30.74
CA ASP A 538 -30.64 -17.79 29.53
C ASP A 538 -29.55 -17.37 28.54
N ALA A 539 -29.28 -16.06 28.42
CA ALA A 539 -28.23 -15.54 27.55
C ALA A 539 -26.82 -15.87 28.08
N ILE A 540 -26.60 -15.79 29.40
CA ILE A 540 -25.35 -16.22 30.03
C ILE A 540 -25.13 -17.71 29.80
N LYS A 541 -26.14 -18.53 30.09
CA LYS A 541 -26.09 -19.98 29.90
C LYS A 541 -25.76 -20.35 28.46
N ALA A 542 -26.47 -19.74 27.50
CA ALA A 542 -26.22 -19.98 26.08
C ALA A 542 -24.79 -19.61 25.68
N TRP A 543 -24.25 -18.51 26.21
CA TRP A 543 -22.86 -18.13 25.94
C TRP A 543 -21.86 -19.11 26.55
N ILE A 544 -22.03 -19.52 27.81
CA ILE A 544 -21.16 -20.51 28.47
C ILE A 544 -21.20 -21.86 27.74
N ASP A 545 -22.39 -22.37 27.42
CA ASP A 545 -22.57 -23.64 26.70
C ASP A 545 -21.94 -23.62 25.30
N SER A 546 -21.77 -22.42 24.71
CA SER A 546 -21.19 -22.24 23.39
C SER A 546 -19.66 -22.16 23.36
N ILE A 547 -18.99 -22.09 24.52
CA ILE A 547 -17.53 -22.06 24.61
C ILE A 547 -16.96 -23.43 24.25
N GLY A 548 -15.92 -23.47 23.41
CA GLY A 548 -15.23 -24.70 23.01
C GLY A 548 -15.91 -25.54 21.92
N VAL A 549 -17.03 -25.08 21.35
CA VAL A 549 -17.67 -25.76 20.21
C VAL A 549 -16.85 -25.65 18.93
N ALA A 550 -17.09 -26.55 17.97
CA ALA A 550 -16.44 -26.47 16.65
C ALA A 550 -16.79 -25.14 15.95
N ASN A 551 -15.78 -24.50 15.34
CA ASN A 551 -15.91 -23.18 14.73
C ASN A 551 -16.48 -22.11 15.69
N GLU A 552 -16.02 -22.14 16.95
CA GLU A 552 -16.50 -21.32 18.05
C GLU A 552 -16.64 -19.84 17.68
N GLY A 553 -15.68 -19.25 16.95
CA GLY A 553 -15.71 -17.83 16.59
C GLY A 553 -16.98 -17.44 15.82
N GLU A 554 -17.40 -18.28 14.89
CA GLU A 554 -18.62 -18.05 14.09
C GLU A 554 -19.90 -18.37 14.85
N VAL A 555 -19.90 -19.44 15.65
CA VAL A 555 -21.09 -19.86 16.41
C VAL A 555 -21.38 -18.88 17.55
N THR A 556 -20.34 -18.44 18.25
CA THR A 556 -20.48 -17.64 19.47
C THR A 556 -20.75 -16.17 19.20
N GLU A 557 -20.46 -15.62 18.02
CA GLU A 557 -20.60 -14.17 17.79
C GLU A 557 -22.02 -13.65 18.06
N GLY A 558 -23.05 -14.28 17.47
CA GLY A 558 -24.44 -13.91 17.68
C GLY A 558 -24.93 -14.14 19.12
N ILE A 559 -24.43 -15.20 19.76
CA ILE A 559 -24.73 -15.54 21.15
C ILE A 559 -24.12 -14.50 22.09
N SER A 560 -22.86 -14.14 21.87
CA SER A 560 -22.15 -13.08 22.60
C SER A 560 -22.83 -11.73 22.48
N ARG A 561 -23.30 -11.35 21.28
CA ARG A 561 -24.05 -10.10 21.08
C ARG A 561 -25.38 -10.11 21.84
N THR A 562 -26.07 -11.24 21.86
CA THR A 562 -27.29 -11.42 22.67
C THR A 562 -26.97 -11.28 24.16
N TYR A 563 -25.92 -11.94 24.65
CA TYR A 563 -25.49 -11.81 26.05
C TYR A 563 -25.16 -10.35 26.41
N ILE A 564 -24.38 -9.64 25.60
CA ILE A 564 -24.06 -8.22 25.83
C ILE A 564 -25.34 -7.38 25.91
N LYS A 565 -26.28 -7.59 24.98
CA LYS A 565 -27.55 -6.86 24.94
C LYS A 565 -28.36 -7.06 26.22
N GLU A 566 -28.59 -8.33 26.62
CA GLU A 566 -29.38 -8.63 27.81
C GLU A 566 -28.65 -8.19 29.09
N LEU A 567 -27.32 -8.28 29.14
CA LEU A 567 -26.49 -7.77 30.24
C LEU A 567 -26.61 -6.25 30.37
N MET A 568 -26.65 -5.49 29.26
CA MET A 568 -26.83 -4.04 29.30
C MET A 568 -28.27 -3.62 29.69
N ALA A 569 -29.27 -4.44 29.37
CA ALA A 569 -30.67 -4.17 29.67
C ALA A 569 -31.08 -4.49 31.12
N ALA A 570 -30.32 -5.37 31.80
CA ALA A 570 -30.66 -5.82 33.14
C ALA A 570 -30.51 -4.74 34.22
N HIS A 571 -31.44 -4.72 35.16
CA HIS A 571 -31.38 -3.88 36.36
C HIS A 571 -31.09 -4.75 37.59
N LEU A 572 -29.82 -4.82 37.97
CA LEU A 572 -29.35 -5.69 39.05
C LEU A 572 -29.01 -4.87 40.31
N THR A 573 -28.94 -5.54 41.46
CA THR A 573 -28.58 -4.92 42.75
C THR A 573 -27.58 -5.80 43.51
N GLY A 574 -26.88 -5.23 44.50
CA GLY A 574 -25.89 -5.96 45.29
C GLY A 574 -24.77 -6.56 44.43
N ARG A 575 -24.34 -7.79 44.77
CA ARG A 575 -23.23 -8.48 44.07
C ARG A 575 -23.48 -8.63 42.57
N ALA A 576 -24.73 -8.85 42.15
CA ALA A 576 -25.07 -8.99 40.74
C ALA A 576 -24.82 -7.68 39.96
N ALA A 577 -25.05 -6.51 40.59
CA ALA A 577 -24.74 -5.21 39.98
C ALA A 577 -23.22 -4.97 39.87
N ASP A 578 -22.46 -5.38 40.88
CA ASP A 578 -20.99 -5.28 40.85
C ASP A 578 -20.41 -6.14 39.71
N LEU A 579 -20.87 -7.40 39.59
CA LEU A 579 -20.50 -8.31 38.52
C LEU A 579 -20.88 -7.76 37.13
N GLN A 580 -22.10 -7.24 36.98
CA GLN A 580 -22.54 -6.61 35.74
C GLN A 580 -21.60 -5.47 35.33
N LYS A 581 -21.22 -4.60 36.27
CA LYS A 581 -20.29 -3.49 36.02
C LYS A 581 -18.90 -4.00 35.63
N GLU A 582 -18.37 -4.99 36.34
CA GLU A 582 -17.07 -5.60 36.05
C GLU A 582 -17.04 -6.25 34.66
N ILE A 583 -18.08 -6.98 34.29
CA ILE A 583 -18.18 -7.64 32.97
C ILE A 583 -18.37 -6.60 31.86
N LEU A 584 -19.23 -5.60 32.07
CA LEU A 584 -19.46 -4.54 31.07
C LEU A 584 -18.23 -3.67 30.79
N ALA A 585 -17.33 -3.53 31.77
CA ALA A 585 -16.05 -2.83 31.60
C ALA A 585 -15.10 -3.55 30.63
N HIS A 586 -15.33 -4.84 30.37
CA HIS A 586 -14.51 -5.70 29.53
C HIS A 586 -15.33 -6.46 28.48
N LYS A 587 -16.53 -5.97 28.14
CA LYS A 587 -17.51 -6.66 27.30
C LYS A 587 -16.98 -7.04 25.92
N GLU A 588 -15.97 -6.34 25.42
CA GLU A 588 -15.27 -6.65 24.18
C GLU A 588 -14.70 -8.07 24.19
N HIS A 589 -14.33 -8.62 25.35
CA HIS A 589 -13.78 -9.98 25.45
C HIS A 589 -14.85 -11.09 25.55
N ILE A 590 -16.15 -10.74 25.62
CA ILE A 590 -17.25 -11.72 25.53
C ILE A 590 -17.25 -12.37 24.13
N ILE A 591 -17.09 -11.56 23.08
CA ILE A 591 -16.98 -12.02 21.69
C ILE A 591 -15.59 -12.63 21.49
N LYS A 592 -15.52 -13.90 21.06
CA LYS A 592 -14.26 -14.56 20.72
C LYS A 592 -13.50 -13.78 19.65
N LYS A 593 -12.26 -13.41 19.95
CA LYS A 593 -11.37 -12.73 19.00
C LYS A 593 -10.68 -13.76 18.11
N THR A 594 -10.31 -13.36 16.89
CA THR A 594 -9.42 -14.13 16.02
C THR A 594 -8.12 -13.39 15.80
N ILE A 595 -7.01 -14.10 15.96
CA ILE A 595 -5.67 -13.53 15.87
C ILE A 595 -5.07 -13.98 14.54
N TRP A 596 -4.73 -12.99 13.71
CA TRP A 596 -4.10 -13.21 12.42
C TRP A 596 -2.70 -12.59 12.42
N MET A 597 -1.69 -13.46 12.33
CA MET A 597 -0.34 -13.07 11.97
C MET A 597 -0.29 -12.72 10.49
N TYR A 598 0.34 -11.60 10.17
CA TYR A 598 0.48 -11.15 8.79
C TYR A 598 1.90 -10.70 8.47
N GLY A 599 2.52 -11.32 7.47
CA GLY A 599 3.93 -11.07 7.18
C GLY A 599 4.38 -11.64 5.85
N GLY A 600 5.53 -11.16 5.38
CA GLY A 600 6.15 -11.60 4.13
C GLY A 600 7.08 -12.79 4.31
N ASP A 601 7.60 -13.30 3.19
CA ASP A 601 8.49 -14.46 3.18
C ASP A 601 9.80 -14.25 3.96
N GLY A 602 10.37 -13.05 3.97
CA GLY A 602 11.58 -12.77 4.74
C GLY A 602 11.42 -12.88 6.25
N TRP A 603 10.19 -12.70 6.78
CA TRP A 603 9.93 -13.00 8.17
C TRP A 603 9.85 -14.51 8.39
N ALA A 604 8.90 -15.17 7.72
CA ALA A 604 8.54 -16.56 8.03
C ALA A 604 9.59 -17.59 7.62
N TYR A 605 10.35 -17.34 6.55
CA TYR A 605 11.34 -18.31 6.07
C TYR A 605 12.73 -18.10 6.68
N ASP A 606 13.03 -16.87 7.10
CA ASP A 606 14.36 -16.42 7.53
C ASP A 606 14.39 -15.97 9.00
N ILE A 607 14.16 -14.68 9.28
CA ILE A 607 14.51 -14.08 10.59
C ILE A 607 13.57 -14.52 11.71
N GLY A 608 12.27 -14.61 11.44
CA GLY A 608 11.24 -15.01 12.41
C GLY A 608 10.87 -16.48 12.34
N TYR A 609 11.59 -17.28 11.54
CA TYR A 609 11.25 -18.71 11.40
C TYR A 609 11.37 -19.47 12.73
N GLY A 610 12.35 -19.16 13.58
CA GLY A 610 12.50 -19.83 14.88
C GLY A 610 11.30 -19.60 15.79
N GLY A 611 10.82 -18.36 15.88
CA GLY A 611 9.60 -18.02 16.60
C GLY A 611 8.35 -18.65 15.99
N LEU A 612 8.21 -18.58 14.66
CA LEU A 612 7.11 -19.20 13.93
C LEU A 612 7.02 -20.71 14.17
N ASP A 613 8.14 -21.42 14.05
CA ASP A 613 8.26 -22.85 14.31
C ASP A 613 7.85 -23.19 15.74
N HIS A 614 8.34 -22.42 16.72
CA HIS A 614 8.01 -22.61 18.13
C HIS A 614 6.52 -22.42 18.42
N VAL A 615 5.92 -21.32 17.92
CA VAL A 615 4.51 -21.00 18.16
C VAL A 615 3.59 -21.98 17.44
N LEU A 616 3.93 -22.41 16.22
CA LEU A 616 3.14 -23.40 15.49
C LEU A 616 3.28 -24.82 16.05
N ALA A 617 4.39 -25.12 16.74
CA ALA A 617 4.54 -26.36 17.51
C ALA A 617 3.68 -26.36 18.78
N MET A 618 3.28 -25.17 19.26
CA MET A 618 2.28 -25.04 20.31
C MET A 618 0.89 -25.22 19.72
N ASN A 619 0.00 -25.87 20.45
CA ASN A 619 -1.40 -26.00 20.06
C ASN A 619 -2.21 -24.70 20.30
N ALA A 620 -1.61 -23.54 20.08
CA ALA A 620 -2.24 -22.23 20.24
C ALA A 620 -3.18 -21.97 19.06
N ASN A 621 -4.37 -21.41 19.33
CA ASN A 621 -5.34 -21.08 18.29
C ASN A 621 -5.00 -19.72 17.65
N VAL A 622 -4.05 -19.76 16.72
CA VAL A 622 -3.56 -18.59 15.97
C VAL A 622 -3.54 -18.89 14.47
N ASN A 623 -3.91 -17.90 13.67
CA ASN A 623 -3.90 -17.98 12.22
C ASN A 623 -2.76 -17.17 11.63
N ILE A 624 -2.17 -17.64 10.53
CA ILE A 624 -1.18 -16.90 9.76
C ILE A 624 -1.64 -16.81 8.31
N MET A 625 -1.58 -15.60 7.76
CA MET A 625 -1.56 -15.39 6.32
C MET A 625 -0.18 -14.87 5.92
N LEU A 626 0.64 -15.77 5.38
CA LEU A 626 1.98 -15.51 4.89
C LEU A 626 1.92 -15.11 3.42
N VAL A 627 2.26 -13.86 3.10
CA VAL A 627 2.32 -13.39 1.71
C VAL A 627 3.71 -13.62 1.13
N ASP A 628 3.84 -14.68 0.33
CA ASP A 628 5.12 -15.13 -0.21
C ASP A 628 5.43 -14.41 -1.53
N THR A 629 6.25 -13.36 -1.42
CA THR A 629 6.79 -12.63 -2.56
C THR A 629 8.12 -13.21 -3.03
N GLU A 630 8.64 -14.21 -2.35
CA GLU A 630 9.90 -14.91 -2.65
C GLU A 630 11.17 -14.03 -2.65
N VAL A 631 11.08 -12.80 -2.15
CA VAL A 631 12.17 -11.84 -1.97
C VAL A 631 11.83 -10.88 -0.83
N TYR A 632 12.83 -10.19 -0.28
CA TYR A 632 12.57 -9.10 0.66
C TYR A 632 12.12 -7.86 -0.11
N SER A 633 10.84 -7.82 -0.46
CA SER A 633 10.26 -6.81 -1.34
C SER A 633 10.43 -5.38 -0.79
N ASN A 634 10.31 -5.19 0.52
CA ASN A 634 10.39 -3.86 1.14
C ASN A 634 11.76 -3.19 0.97
N THR A 635 12.81 -3.95 1.18
CA THR A 635 14.19 -3.45 1.26
C THR A 635 14.90 -3.43 -0.09
N GLY A 636 14.17 -3.66 -1.20
CA GLY A 636 14.70 -3.57 -2.56
C GLY A 636 14.88 -4.90 -3.29
N GLY A 637 14.32 -6.00 -2.78
CA GLY A 637 14.35 -7.30 -3.45
C GLY A 637 15.63 -8.10 -3.18
N GLN A 638 16.00 -8.24 -1.91
CA GLN A 638 17.03 -9.18 -1.46
C GLN A 638 16.54 -10.62 -1.56
N SER A 639 17.48 -11.55 -1.77
CA SER A 639 17.17 -12.98 -1.71
C SER A 639 16.78 -13.41 -0.29
N SER A 640 15.72 -14.21 -0.19
CA SER A 640 15.23 -14.89 1.01
C SER A 640 15.46 -16.40 0.90
N LYS A 641 15.20 -17.18 1.97
CA LYS A 641 15.08 -18.64 1.85
C LYS A 641 13.85 -19.08 1.03
N ALA A 642 12.95 -18.17 0.71
CA ALA A 642 11.83 -18.40 -0.20
C ALA A 642 12.15 -18.13 -1.68
N THR A 643 13.30 -17.50 -2.00
CA THR A 643 13.72 -17.25 -3.39
C THR A 643 14.00 -18.54 -4.16
N PRO A 644 13.39 -18.78 -5.34
CA PRO A 644 13.58 -20.02 -6.09
C PRO A 644 14.85 -20.03 -6.94
N ILE A 645 15.21 -21.24 -7.40
CA ILE A 645 16.39 -21.47 -8.24
C ILE A 645 16.30 -20.62 -9.52
N GLY A 646 17.41 -19.98 -9.91
CA GLY A 646 17.48 -19.17 -11.12
C GLY A 646 16.96 -17.74 -10.96
N ALA A 647 16.24 -17.42 -9.88
CA ALA A 647 15.77 -16.06 -9.66
C ALA A 647 16.95 -15.13 -9.30
N VAL A 648 17.01 -13.98 -9.98
CA VAL A 648 17.97 -12.91 -9.71
C VAL A 648 17.40 -11.96 -8.65
N ALA A 649 18.17 -11.73 -7.60
CA ALA A 649 17.85 -10.82 -6.50
C ALA A 649 19.14 -10.19 -5.95
N GLN A 650 19.03 -9.18 -5.08
CA GLN A 650 20.20 -8.72 -4.32
C GLN A 650 20.76 -9.87 -3.48
N PHE A 651 22.09 -10.00 -3.41
CA PHE A 651 22.80 -11.17 -2.86
C PHE A 651 22.63 -12.49 -3.62
N ALA A 652 21.95 -12.47 -4.78
CA ALA A 652 21.81 -13.61 -5.71
C ALA A 652 21.91 -13.15 -7.18
N ALA A 653 22.91 -12.30 -7.49
CA ALA A 653 23.03 -11.62 -8.78
C ALA A 653 23.20 -12.57 -9.99
N SER A 654 23.82 -13.74 -9.79
CA SER A 654 23.99 -14.78 -10.82
C SER A 654 22.91 -15.87 -10.76
N GLY A 655 21.75 -15.53 -10.21
CA GLY A 655 20.65 -16.45 -9.97
C GLY A 655 20.87 -17.30 -8.71
N ARG A 656 19.82 -17.48 -7.93
CA ARG A 656 19.83 -18.36 -6.75
C ARG A 656 20.18 -19.80 -7.15
N LYS A 657 21.12 -20.42 -6.44
CA LYS A 657 21.62 -21.78 -6.76
C LYS A 657 20.90 -22.91 -6.02
N PHE A 658 20.19 -22.55 -4.95
CA PHE A 658 19.58 -23.48 -4.01
C PHE A 658 18.06 -23.42 -4.09
N ASN A 659 17.42 -24.53 -3.73
CA ASN A 659 15.97 -24.68 -3.77
C ASN A 659 15.28 -23.71 -2.81
N LYS A 660 14.05 -23.34 -3.14
CA LYS A 660 13.12 -22.68 -2.20
C LYS A 660 12.93 -23.60 -0.99
N LYS A 661 13.05 -23.05 0.22
CA LYS A 661 12.71 -23.78 1.46
C LYS A 661 11.24 -24.19 1.40
N ASP A 662 10.93 -25.46 1.61
CA ASP A 662 9.55 -25.96 1.57
C ASP A 662 8.90 -25.85 2.95
N LEU A 663 8.48 -24.64 3.32
CA LEU A 663 7.95 -24.35 4.66
C LEU A 663 6.71 -25.20 4.98
N GLY A 664 5.81 -25.38 4.01
CA GLY A 664 4.61 -26.19 4.21
C GLY A 664 4.93 -27.65 4.55
N ARG A 665 5.85 -28.28 3.82
CA ARG A 665 6.27 -29.66 4.13
C ARG A 665 6.98 -29.79 5.47
N LEU A 666 7.80 -28.81 5.84
CA LEU A 666 8.44 -28.79 7.16
C LEU A 666 7.40 -28.74 8.27
N LEU A 667 6.39 -27.88 8.14
CA LEU A 667 5.34 -27.76 9.15
C LEU A 667 4.40 -28.98 9.18
N MET A 668 4.17 -29.66 8.05
CA MET A 668 3.38 -30.90 8.01
C MET A 668 3.94 -32.00 8.93
N THR A 669 5.24 -31.98 9.26
CA THR A 669 5.83 -33.02 10.12
C THR A 669 5.29 -32.99 11.56
N TYR A 670 4.73 -31.87 12.00
CA TYR A 670 4.07 -31.76 13.31
C TYR A 670 2.73 -32.48 13.37
N GLY A 671 2.07 -32.69 12.24
CA GLY A 671 0.81 -33.42 12.12
C GLY A 671 -0.45 -32.69 12.57
N HIS A 672 -0.35 -31.69 13.44
CA HIS A 672 -1.48 -30.98 14.09
C HIS A 672 -1.63 -29.51 13.64
N ILE A 673 -0.87 -29.07 12.65
CA ILE A 673 -0.98 -27.71 12.11
C ILE A 673 -1.87 -27.75 10.87
N TYR A 674 -2.88 -26.89 10.79
CA TYR A 674 -3.61 -26.71 9.52
C TYR A 674 -2.73 -25.89 8.56
N ILE A 675 -2.52 -26.38 7.34
CA ILE A 675 -1.62 -25.75 6.37
C ILE A 675 -2.32 -25.65 5.03
N ALA A 676 -2.32 -24.47 4.40
CA ALA A 676 -2.79 -24.32 3.03
C ALA A 676 -1.78 -23.55 2.18
N GLN A 677 -1.61 -23.95 0.92
CA GLN A 677 -0.92 -23.15 -0.08
C GLN A 677 -1.94 -22.66 -1.10
N VAL A 678 -1.99 -21.34 -1.32
CA VAL A 678 -3.06 -20.66 -2.04
C VAL A 678 -2.51 -19.67 -3.06
N ALA A 679 -3.29 -19.36 -4.08
CA ALA A 679 -3.02 -18.28 -5.02
C ALA A 679 -4.34 -17.70 -5.56
N LEU A 680 -4.67 -16.46 -5.16
CA LEU A 680 -5.97 -15.81 -5.44
C LEU A 680 -6.36 -15.85 -6.92
N GLY A 681 -5.41 -15.52 -7.79
CA GLY A 681 -5.63 -15.46 -9.23
C GLY A 681 -5.75 -16.82 -9.91
N ALA A 682 -5.26 -17.89 -9.27
CA ALA A 682 -5.37 -19.25 -9.77
C ALA A 682 -6.72 -19.88 -9.42
N ASP A 683 -7.11 -19.86 -8.15
CA ASP A 683 -8.41 -20.35 -7.69
C ASP A 683 -8.92 -19.55 -6.46
N PRO A 684 -9.83 -18.59 -6.66
CA PRO A 684 -10.38 -17.80 -5.55
C PRO A 684 -11.32 -18.62 -4.67
N ASN A 685 -11.93 -19.72 -5.15
CA ASN A 685 -12.77 -20.57 -4.31
C ASN A 685 -11.90 -21.40 -3.36
N GLN A 686 -10.77 -21.92 -3.84
CA GLN A 686 -9.80 -22.64 -3.01
C GLN A 686 -9.25 -21.75 -1.90
N LEU A 687 -8.94 -20.48 -2.19
CA LEU A 687 -8.54 -19.50 -1.17
C LEU A 687 -9.61 -19.33 -0.09
N ILE A 688 -10.86 -19.06 -0.48
CA ILE A 688 -11.94 -18.83 0.49
C ILE A 688 -12.21 -20.08 1.33
N LYS A 689 -12.15 -21.27 0.72
CA LYS A 689 -12.23 -22.54 1.44
C LYS A 689 -11.10 -22.69 2.45
N ALA A 690 -9.86 -22.41 2.05
CA ALA A 690 -8.70 -22.50 2.93
C ALA A 690 -8.79 -21.53 4.11
N ILE A 691 -9.27 -20.30 3.89
CA ILE A 691 -9.50 -19.30 4.95
C ILE A 691 -10.57 -19.80 5.93
N LYS A 692 -11.70 -20.32 5.42
CA LYS A 692 -12.79 -20.85 6.24
C LYS A 692 -12.33 -22.01 7.11
N GLU A 693 -11.59 -22.96 6.53
CA GLU A 693 -11.07 -24.11 7.26
C GLU A 693 -10.01 -23.72 8.30
N ALA A 694 -9.09 -22.80 7.95
CA ALA A 694 -8.05 -22.30 8.87
C ALA A 694 -8.66 -21.64 10.11
N GLU A 695 -9.61 -20.72 9.93
CA GLU A 695 -10.25 -20.02 11.05
C GLU A 695 -11.13 -20.95 11.91
N ALA A 696 -11.78 -21.94 11.29
CA ALA A 696 -12.61 -22.89 12.01
C ALA A 696 -11.78 -23.91 12.82
N TYR A 697 -10.51 -24.10 12.45
CA TYR A 697 -9.60 -25.04 13.11
C TYR A 697 -9.22 -24.52 14.50
N ASN A 698 -9.41 -25.35 15.53
CA ASN A 698 -9.06 -24.98 16.91
C ASN A 698 -7.60 -25.32 17.23
N GLY A 699 -6.69 -24.62 16.58
CA GLY A 699 -5.26 -24.85 16.71
C GLY A 699 -4.45 -23.97 15.76
N PRO A 700 -3.14 -24.23 15.61
CA PRO A 700 -2.28 -23.43 14.75
C PRO A 700 -2.62 -23.61 13.27
N SER A 701 -2.80 -22.51 12.57
CA SER A 701 -3.17 -22.46 11.15
C SER A 701 -2.24 -21.57 10.35
N ILE A 702 -1.74 -22.03 9.19
CA ILE A 702 -0.94 -21.23 8.27
C ILE A 702 -1.43 -21.33 6.82
N ILE A 703 -1.63 -20.17 6.19
CA ILE A 703 -1.94 -20.02 4.78
C ILE A 703 -0.74 -19.36 4.11
N ILE A 704 -0.08 -20.08 3.19
CA ILE A 704 1.05 -19.62 2.38
C ILE A 704 0.48 -19.13 1.04
N ALA A 705 0.39 -17.82 0.87
CA ALA A 705 -0.25 -17.18 -0.26
C ALA A 705 0.77 -16.63 -1.26
N TYR A 706 0.72 -17.07 -2.52
CA TYR A 706 1.60 -16.52 -3.54
C TYR A 706 1.26 -15.04 -3.79
N ALA A 707 2.27 -14.17 -3.71
CA ALA A 707 2.10 -12.73 -3.87
C ALA A 707 3.07 -12.17 -4.93
N PRO A 708 2.70 -12.16 -6.22
CA PRO A 708 3.49 -11.51 -7.25
C PRO A 708 3.80 -10.05 -6.91
N CYS A 709 5.03 -9.62 -7.19
CA CYS A 709 5.56 -8.32 -6.76
C CYS A 709 6.20 -7.56 -7.93
N ILE A 710 6.30 -6.23 -7.81
CA ILE A 710 7.06 -5.40 -8.76
C ILE A 710 8.52 -5.86 -8.89
N ASN A 711 9.10 -6.46 -7.85
CA ASN A 711 10.46 -7.01 -7.88
C ASN A 711 10.60 -8.22 -8.79
N HIS A 712 9.50 -8.90 -9.16
CA HIS A 712 9.53 -9.97 -10.15
C HIS A 712 9.69 -9.44 -11.57
N GLY A 713 9.22 -8.21 -11.81
CA GLY A 713 9.25 -7.57 -13.12
C GLY A 713 8.40 -8.32 -14.14
N ILE A 714 7.11 -8.50 -13.80
CA ILE A 714 6.10 -9.23 -14.58
C ILE A 714 5.87 -8.58 -15.94
N LYS A 715 5.92 -9.40 -17.01
CA LYS A 715 5.59 -8.96 -18.37
C LYS A 715 4.14 -8.49 -18.45
N GLY A 716 3.95 -7.28 -19.00
CA GLY A 716 2.63 -6.64 -19.05
C GLY A 716 2.22 -5.93 -17.76
N GLY A 717 3.11 -5.87 -16.75
CA GLY A 717 2.92 -5.10 -15.53
C GLY A 717 2.01 -5.74 -14.49
N MET A 718 1.91 -5.09 -13.32
CA MET A 718 1.20 -5.63 -12.14
C MET A 718 -0.31 -5.80 -12.32
N GLY A 719 -0.92 -5.18 -13.33
CA GLY A 719 -2.32 -5.47 -13.70
C GLY A 719 -2.55 -6.92 -14.09
N ASN A 720 -1.50 -7.64 -14.49
CA ASN A 720 -1.55 -9.06 -14.83
C ASN A 720 -1.18 -9.99 -13.67
N ALA A 721 -0.96 -9.48 -12.45
CA ALA A 721 -0.52 -10.31 -11.32
C ALA A 721 -1.47 -11.47 -11.02
N GLN A 722 -2.79 -11.29 -11.20
CA GLN A 722 -3.77 -12.38 -11.04
C GLN A 722 -3.58 -13.49 -12.10
N HIS A 723 -3.30 -13.11 -13.35
CA HIS A 723 -2.96 -14.07 -14.39
C HIS A 723 -1.61 -14.73 -14.12
N GLU A 724 -0.64 -14.01 -13.55
CA GLU A 724 0.66 -14.56 -13.15
C GLU A 724 0.50 -15.69 -12.14
N MET A 725 -0.31 -15.47 -11.10
CA MET A 725 -0.64 -16.51 -10.11
C MET A 725 -1.23 -17.75 -10.77
N LYS A 726 -2.15 -17.57 -11.72
CA LYS A 726 -2.74 -18.68 -12.46
C LYS A 726 -1.69 -19.44 -13.27
N ARG A 727 -0.82 -18.74 -14.00
CA ARG A 727 0.25 -19.38 -14.78
C ARG A 727 1.23 -20.13 -13.89
N ALA A 728 1.59 -19.56 -12.74
CA ALA A 728 2.45 -20.20 -11.76
C ALA A 728 1.90 -21.56 -11.31
N VAL A 729 0.58 -21.65 -11.11
CA VAL A 729 -0.09 -22.93 -10.79
C VAL A 729 -0.18 -23.86 -12.00
N ASP A 730 -0.63 -23.35 -13.14
CA ASP A 730 -0.83 -24.15 -14.36
C ASP A 730 0.47 -24.78 -14.90
N CYS A 731 1.64 -24.17 -14.63
CA CYS A 731 2.97 -24.67 -15.02
C CYS A 731 3.70 -25.44 -13.91
N GLY A 732 3.11 -25.57 -12.72
CA GLY A 732 3.70 -26.32 -11.60
C GLY A 732 4.79 -25.59 -10.83
N TYR A 733 4.92 -24.28 -11.01
CA TYR A 733 5.80 -23.44 -10.19
C TYR A 733 5.27 -23.28 -8.76
N TRP A 734 3.95 -23.19 -8.62
CA TRP A 734 3.24 -23.09 -7.35
C TRP A 734 2.16 -24.19 -7.30
N HIS A 735 1.91 -24.77 -6.13
CA HIS A 735 0.89 -25.83 -5.99
C HIS A 735 -0.20 -25.37 -5.04
N LEU A 736 -1.45 -25.73 -5.33
CA LEU A 736 -2.55 -25.47 -4.41
C LEU A 736 -2.82 -26.74 -3.62
N TYR A 737 -2.72 -26.66 -2.31
CA TYR A 737 -3.00 -27.81 -1.43
C TYR A 737 -3.53 -27.33 -0.08
N ARG A 738 -4.14 -28.27 0.64
CA ARG A 738 -4.53 -28.12 2.06
C ARG A 738 -4.11 -29.38 2.81
N TYR A 739 -3.57 -29.20 4.00
CA TYR A 739 -3.34 -30.23 4.99
C TYR A 739 -4.25 -29.91 6.18
N ASN A 740 -5.27 -30.74 6.38
CA ASN A 740 -6.27 -30.55 7.44
C ASN A 740 -6.17 -31.70 8.46
N PRO A 741 -5.63 -31.44 9.66
CA PRO A 741 -5.48 -32.45 10.71
C PRO A 741 -6.78 -33.17 11.08
N LEU A 742 -7.93 -32.50 11.02
CA LEU A 742 -9.22 -33.07 11.41
C LEU A 742 -9.65 -34.24 10.52
N LEU A 743 -9.23 -34.26 9.25
CA LEU A 743 -9.52 -35.38 8.35
C LEU A 743 -8.90 -36.68 8.83
N LYS A 744 -7.77 -36.61 9.54
CA LYS A 744 -7.12 -37.77 10.13
C LYS A 744 -7.97 -38.39 11.24
N GLU A 745 -8.68 -37.56 12.01
CA GLU A 745 -9.63 -38.00 13.04
C GLU A 745 -10.83 -38.72 12.40
N GLU A 746 -11.21 -38.32 11.18
CA GLU A 746 -12.25 -39.00 10.37
C GLU A 746 -11.72 -40.24 9.62
N GLY A 747 -10.46 -40.64 9.83
CA GLY A 747 -9.84 -41.77 9.11
C GLY A 747 -9.55 -41.51 7.63
N LYS A 748 -9.51 -40.23 7.21
CA LYS A 748 -9.20 -39.79 5.85
C LYS A 748 -7.77 -39.25 5.78
N ASN A 749 -7.24 -39.14 4.55
CA ASN A 749 -5.95 -38.48 4.34
C ASN A 749 -6.07 -36.97 4.65
N PRO A 750 -5.23 -36.42 5.53
CA PRO A 750 -5.21 -34.99 5.83
C PRO A 750 -4.72 -34.13 4.67
N PHE A 751 -3.90 -34.65 3.76
CA PHE A 751 -3.35 -33.91 2.63
C PHE A 751 -4.26 -33.99 1.39
N ILE A 752 -4.64 -32.82 0.89
CA ILE A 752 -5.46 -32.65 -0.31
C ILE A 752 -4.69 -31.78 -1.30
N LEU A 753 -4.37 -32.33 -2.46
CA LEU A 753 -3.81 -31.59 -3.58
C LEU A 753 -4.95 -30.98 -4.41
N ASP A 754 -5.17 -29.67 -4.28
CA ASP A 754 -6.25 -28.94 -4.96
C ASP A 754 -5.88 -28.55 -6.40
N SER A 755 -4.58 -28.30 -6.69
CA SER A 755 -4.10 -28.01 -8.04
C SER A 755 -4.01 -29.26 -8.90
N LYS A 756 -4.34 -29.14 -10.18
CA LYS A 756 -4.23 -30.23 -11.17
C LYS A 756 -2.77 -30.49 -11.56
N GLU A 757 -2.56 -31.60 -12.26
CA GLU A 757 -1.28 -31.89 -12.90
C GLU A 757 -0.87 -30.74 -13.84
N PRO A 758 0.34 -30.18 -13.69
CA PRO A 758 0.82 -29.08 -14.54
C PRO A 758 0.82 -29.44 -16.02
N GLN A 759 0.31 -28.54 -16.87
CA GLN A 759 0.23 -28.75 -18.32
C GLN A 759 0.93 -27.64 -19.13
N GLN A 760 1.26 -26.51 -18.49
CA GLN A 760 1.90 -25.37 -19.15
C GLN A 760 3.43 -25.42 -19.04
N SER A 761 4.10 -24.71 -19.95
CA SER A 761 5.56 -24.61 -19.96
C SER A 761 6.08 -23.84 -18.76
N PHE A 762 6.83 -24.53 -17.89
CA PHE A 762 7.54 -23.92 -16.76
C PHE A 762 8.52 -22.85 -17.24
N ARG A 763 9.21 -23.11 -18.35
CA ARG A 763 10.22 -22.21 -18.90
C ARG A 763 9.63 -20.92 -19.47
N GLU A 764 8.47 -20.99 -20.13
CA GLU A 764 7.78 -19.79 -20.61
C GLU A 764 7.33 -18.92 -19.44
N TYR A 765 6.88 -19.53 -18.34
CA TYR A 765 6.55 -18.80 -17.11
C TYR A 765 7.77 -18.02 -16.58
N LEU A 766 8.94 -18.67 -16.42
CA LEU A 766 10.16 -17.98 -15.98
C LEU A 766 10.49 -16.79 -16.89
N MET A 767 10.43 -16.99 -18.21
CA MET A 767 10.73 -15.94 -19.18
C MET A 767 9.69 -14.80 -19.21
N GLY A 768 8.54 -15.00 -18.58
CA GLY A 768 7.52 -13.98 -18.33
C GLY A 768 7.92 -12.95 -17.27
N GLU A 769 8.98 -13.21 -16.50
CA GLU A 769 9.42 -12.36 -15.40
C GLU A 769 10.88 -11.90 -15.57
N THR A 770 11.11 -10.61 -15.33
CA THR A 770 12.44 -10.01 -15.48
C THR A 770 13.46 -10.62 -14.53
N ARG A 771 13.06 -11.05 -13.32
CA ARG A 771 13.94 -11.71 -12.34
C ARG A 771 14.57 -13.01 -12.86
N TYR A 772 14.01 -13.64 -13.89
CA TYR A 772 14.63 -14.78 -14.57
C TYR A 772 15.19 -14.37 -15.93
N ALA A 773 14.41 -13.64 -16.75
CA ALA A 773 14.82 -13.25 -18.09
C ALA A 773 16.08 -12.35 -18.12
N ALA A 774 16.41 -11.67 -17.03
CA ALA A 774 17.67 -10.93 -16.92
C ALA A 774 18.89 -11.85 -16.82
N LEU A 775 18.75 -13.04 -16.25
CA LEU A 775 19.84 -13.98 -16.09
C LEU A 775 20.37 -14.48 -17.44
N THR A 776 19.49 -14.75 -18.40
CA THR A 776 19.89 -15.22 -19.75
C THR A 776 20.73 -14.20 -20.51
N ARG A 777 20.62 -12.92 -20.19
CA ARG A 777 21.39 -11.84 -20.82
C ARG A 777 22.75 -11.65 -20.17
N THR A 778 22.83 -11.81 -18.85
CA THR A 778 24.04 -11.54 -18.08
C THR A 778 24.92 -12.78 -17.93
N PHE A 779 24.31 -13.96 -17.78
CA PHE A 779 24.98 -15.24 -17.55
C PHE A 779 24.23 -16.38 -18.29
N PRO A 780 24.31 -16.45 -19.64
CA PRO A 780 23.51 -17.38 -20.44
C PRO A 780 23.70 -18.86 -20.06
N ASP A 781 24.95 -19.32 -19.91
CA ASP A 781 25.24 -20.73 -19.59
C ASP A 781 24.68 -21.13 -18.22
N ILE A 782 24.83 -20.23 -17.23
CA ILE A 782 24.28 -20.40 -15.88
C ILE A 782 22.75 -20.41 -15.91
N ALA A 783 22.14 -19.58 -16.77
CA ALA A 783 20.69 -19.51 -16.89
C ALA A 783 20.11 -20.85 -17.35
N GLU A 784 20.71 -21.46 -18.38
CA GLU A 784 20.27 -22.78 -18.89
C GLU A 784 20.33 -23.86 -17.80
N GLU A 785 21.46 -23.96 -17.10
CA GLU A 785 21.64 -24.92 -16.00
C GLU A 785 20.60 -24.72 -14.90
N LEU A 786 20.43 -23.48 -14.42
CA LEU A 786 19.53 -23.20 -13.32
C LEU A 786 18.05 -23.36 -13.69
N PHE A 787 17.66 -23.05 -14.92
CA PHE A 787 16.27 -23.20 -15.35
C PHE A 787 15.90 -24.68 -15.51
N ALA A 788 16.80 -25.50 -16.07
CA ALA A 788 16.61 -26.95 -16.13
C ALA A 788 16.48 -27.55 -14.72
N LYS A 789 17.37 -27.13 -13.80
CA LYS A 789 17.31 -27.56 -12.39
C LYS A 789 16.04 -27.12 -11.68
N ALA A 790 15.57 -25.90 -11.94
CA ALA A 790 14.32 -25.38 -11.38
C ALA A 790 13.10 -26.19 -11.84
N GLU A 791 13.04 -26.51 -13.13
CA GLU A 791 11.96 -27.31 -13.70
C GLU A 791 11.98 -28.76 -13.18
N GLU A 792 13.16 -29.39 -13.09
CA GLU A 792 13.31 -30.73 -12.51
C GLU A 792 12.88 -30.75 -11.03
N PHE A 793 13.27 -29.74 -10.26
CA PHE A 793 12.86 -29.63 -8.86
C PHE A 793 11.34 -29.45 -8.71
N ALA A 794 10.72 -28.62 -9.56
CA ALA A 794 9.28 -28.42 -9.57
C ALA A 794 8.52 -29.73 -9.89
N LYS A 795 9.00 -30.51 -10.86
CA LYS A 795 8.44 -31.85 -11.18
C LYS A 795 8.52 -32.81 -9.99
N LYS A 796 9.70 -32.95 -9.38
CA LYS A 796 9.88 -33.81 -8.19
C LYS A 796 9.01 -33.38 -7.02
N LYS A 797 8.83 -32.07 -6.84
CA LYS A 797 7.96 -31.51 -5.80
C LYS A 797 6.49 -31.87 -6.04
N TYR A 798 6.01 -31.74 -7.27
CA TYR A 798 4.67 -32.17 -7.65
C TYR A 798 4.45 -33.67 -7.41
N GLU A 799 5.40 -34.52 -7.83
CA GLU A 799 5.35 -35.97 -7.60
C GLU A 799 5.24 -36.30 -6.12
N THR A 800 6.04 -35.63 -5.27
CA THR A 800 5.95 -35.82 -3.82
C THR A 800 4.58 -35.45 -3.25
N TYR A 801 3.98 -34.35 -3.73
CA TYR A 801 2.65 -33.93 -3.27
C TYR A 801 1.55 -34.86 -3.78
N LYS A 802 1.69 -35.39 -4.99
CA LYS A 802 0.78 -36.41 -5.52
C LYS A 802 0.84 -37.68 -4.67
N GLU A 803 2.04 -38.17 -4.36
CA GLU A 803 2.23 -39.31 -3.45
C GLU A 803 1.60 -39.07 -2.07
N LEU A 804 1.73 -37.87 -1.51
CA LEU A 804 1.09 -37.52 -0.23
C LEU A 804 -0.44 -37.51 -0.32
N ALA A 805 -1.03 -37.17 -1.47
CA ALA A 805 -2.47 -37.16 -1.68
C ALA A 805 -3.06 -38.55 -1.98
N ASP A 806 -2.25 -39.46 -2.52
CA ASP A 806 -2.65 -40.82 -2.89
C ASP A 806 -2.55 -41.83 -1.71
N GLN A 807 -1.98 -41.43 -0.57
CA GLN A 807 -1.97 -42.19 0.70
C GLN A 807 -3.36 -42.23 1.35
#